data_AF-A0AAV2NY04-F1
#
_entry.id   AF-A0AAV2NY04-F1
#
_cell.length_a   1.000
_cell.length_b   1.000
_cell.length_c   1.000
_cell.angle_alpha   90.00
_cell.angle_beta   90.00
_cell.angle_gamma   90.00
#
_symmetry.space_group_name_H-M   'P 1'
#
loop_
_entity.id
_entity.type
_entity.pdbx_description
1 polymer ?
#
loop_
_entity_poly.entity_id
_entity_poly.type
_entity_poly.pdbx_seq_one_letter_code
_entity_poly.pdbx_strand_id
1 'polypeptide(L)'
;MTKWCAVPNCKTGSRTEQIKRSLFRIPKDPATWKKWEEAIPNIIKLRSTDVVCEKHFEENDISREWIKLDANEQVIARVTYKYPQLRKQAVPTKFDDVSSEIWTKRNCESLHEYAKQISNSQNILIDATRVPLPAPDIDADVRISFSPIEVLPIEVSPIEVSPIEVSSMEVSSCNPLITNNSLVPQEPFKVSSFLQINEQISDRNTNITDDFSAYIPESWSCCKMRTGIVQRILFTYTITKIENGEHCPVTQKSVTIDVDGTVKYFIYGHHVDPQDIKLEQVLQKKEMLSDILEKFKGMNICSGLGDVNIHLLSAGMAYQDYVDKWRNKNCSLLSKKKRCDFCMKSRKAILQQTARLKNCSTINRIRNISNPVLRRKLSAIQMKVRRERYQKLQAKDRVKHLMTCMKTQEAQIANMQDMTLEKKCAELNVPETQKLALKEIIATASKKNVKGRRYTEEWIMLCMLMNIRSVGYYEFLRKNNILPLPCTRMIRNYFSLINAMCGFDEQFAKLFEKHLASKTPLQRHGVLLLDEINLRKSVAVSTKNLTYVGLTDFGDDGQQSTDITEQATHGLVLMFQPLADVYTQPIAVFASKGPVKGEELAKIVIKAIFYLEQCGAMIHGVIADGASTNAKMWSILGITGSMENTTTWFTHPLDNERKVFVFSDICHVIKNVRNRLYNKKKLRFKSTHNYVYWKYFDTLYNIDKNHPGNARVCPKITNRHIVLDNTSKMRVRLATQIFSNSVADGLAFYLSHKCEGFSGCEETISFCKRFNDMFDAMNRKSPNQGLTPNSNDFKVLEDSLQWLNTWQTAVKERDITAEEFLTVETSRGLRIW
;
A
#
# COMPACT_ATOMS: atom_id res chain seq x y z
N MET A 1 2.87 -2.55 15.38
CA MET A 1 3.69 -2.65 16.60
C MET A 1 4.20 -1.26 16.94
N THR A 2 4.06 -0.81 18.19
CA THR A 2 4.66 0.44 18.68
C THR A 2 6.18 0.31 18.67
N LYS A 3 6.88 1.28 18.08
CA LYS A 3 8.35 1.31 18.07
C LYS A 3 8.85 1.84 19.42
N TRP A 4 9.87 1.20 19.97
CA TRP A 4 10.51 1.61 21.22
C TRP A 4 11.64 2.59 20.94
N CYS A 5 11.86 3.52 21.87
CA CYS A 5 13.01 4.43 21.82
C CYS A 5 14.32 3.64 21.95
N ALA A 6 15.33 4.02 21.17
CA ALA A 6 16.64 3.36 21.14
C ALA A 6 17.55 3.74 22.32
N VAL A 7 17.24 4.83 23.01
CA VAL A 7 18.02 5.30 24.17
C VAL A 7 17.83 4.32 25.34
N PRO A 8 18.92 3.79 25.93
CA PRO A 8 18.83 2.89 27.07
C PRO A 8 18.01 3.49 28.22
N ASN A 9 17.25 2.66 28.94
CA ASN A 9 16.34 3.04 30.04
C ASN A 9 15.17 3.97 29.67
N CYS A 10 15.00 4.34 28.38
CA CYS A 10 13.83 5.10 27.95
C CYS A 10 12.58 4.20 27.81
N LYS A 11 11.53 4.49 28.59
CA LYS A 11 10.26 3.74 28.57
C LYS A 11 9.33 4.13 27.41
N THR A 12 9.70 5.10 26.56
CA THR A 12 8.85 5.54 25.45
C THR A 12 8.62 4.42 24.44
N GLY A 13 7.34 4.06 24.25
CA GLY A 13 6.92 2.94 23.40
C GLY A 13 6.64 1.64 24.17
N SER A 14 6.98 1.57 25.46
CA SER A 14 6.58 0.50 26.38
C SER A 14 5.07 0.48 26.60
N ARG A 15 4.52 -0.70 26.92
CA ARG A 15 3.09 -0.85 27.31
C ARG A 15 2.76 -0.15 28.64
N THR A 16 3.77 0.11 29.48
CA THR A 16 3.63 0.74 30.80
C THR A 16 3.58 2.27 30.75
N GLU A 17 4.00 2.87 29.62
CA GLU A 17 4.06 4.33 29.47
C GLU A 17 2.80 4.83 28.77
N GLN A 18 1.95 5.60 29.46
CA GLN A 18 0.69 6.10 28.90
C GLN A 18 0.88 7.36 28.03
N ILE A 19 1.98 8.10 28.23
CA ILE A 19 2.25 9.35 27.51
C ILE A 19 2.86 9.02 26.14
N LYS A 20 2.12 9.34 25.06
CA LYS A 20 2.60 9.20 23.68
C LYS A 20 3.48 10.39 23.31
N ARG A 21 4.74 10.12 23.01
CA ARG A 21 5.73 11.10 22.56
C ARG A 21 6.06 10.95 21.08
N SER A 22 6.50 12.03 20.45
CA SER A 22 6.98 12.01 19.05
C SER A 22 8.27 11.19 18.92
N LEU A 23 8.38 10.39 17.86
CA LEU A 23 9.53 9.53 17.58
C LEU A 23 10.23 9.97 16.30
N PHE A 24 11.53 10.25 16.39
CA PHE A 24 12.39 10.66 15.28
C PHE A 24 13.22 9.48 14.79
N ARG A 25 13.36 9.36 13.47
CA ARG A 25 14.26 8.36 12.86
C ARG A 25 15.68 8.89 12.87
N ILE A 26 16.63 7.97 12.92
CA ILE A 26 18.06 8.29 12.81
C ILE A 26 18.33 8.97 11.46
N PRO A 27 19.16 10.05 11.44
CA PRO A 27 19.55 10.74 10.22
C PRO A 27 20.20 9.80 9.20
N LYS A 28 20.02 10.05 7.90
CA LYS A 28 20.71 9.26 6.85
C LYS A 28 22.14 9.76 6.56
N ASP A 29 22.47 10.94 7.06
CA ASP A 29 23.78 11.55 6.87
C ASP A 29 24.83 10.90 7.79
N PRO A 30 25.94 10.35 7.26
CA PRO A 30 26.93 9.63 8.06
C PRO A 30 27.57 10.45 9.17
N ALA A 31 27.74 11.77 8.99
CA ALA A 31 28.37 12.63 9.98
C ALA A 31 27.46 12.85 11.21
N THR A 32 26.19 13.17 10.98
CA THR A 32 25.20 13.30 12.07
C THR A 32 24.84 11.95 12.70
N TRP A 33 24.86 10.86 11.94
CA TRP A 33 24.72 9.51 12.48
C TRP A 33 25.78 9.21 13.54
N LYS A 34 27.05 9.46 13.21
CA LYS A 34 28.17 9.20 14.13
C LYS A 34 28.05 10.03 15.40
N LYS A 35 27.62 11.30 15.29
CA LYS A 35 27.34 12.17 16.44
C LYS A 35 26.23 11.63 17.35
N TRP A 36 25.20 10.97 16.79
CA TRP A 36 24.16 10.33 17.60
C TRP A 36 24.66 9.08 18.32
N GLU A 37 25.56 8.30 17.70
CA GLU A 37 26.18 7.14 18.36
C GLU A 37 27.12 7.58 19.49
N GLU A 38 27.84 8.69 19.33
CA GLU A 38 28.72 9.26 20.36
C GLU A 38 27.93 9.93 21.51
N ALA A 39 26.78 10.54 21.21
CA ALA A 39 26.01 11.28 22.21
C ALA A 39 25.15 10.40 23.12
N ILE A 40 24.67 9.24 22.65
CA ILE A 40 23.78 8.38 23.45
C ILE A 40 24.61 7.47 24.37
N PRO A 41 24.50 7.61 25.71
CA PRO A 41 25.27 6.79 26.63
C PRO A 41 24.88 5.30 26.54
N ASN A 42 25.86 4.42 26.68
CA ASN A 42 25.71 2.95 26.71
C ASN A 42 25.15 2.30 25.42
N ILE A 43 25.20 2.98 24.27
CA ILE A 43 24.80 2.40 22.98
C ILE A 43 26.02 1.86 22.21
N ILE A 44 25.97 0.57 21.84
CA ILE A 44 27.09 -0.09 21.14
C ILE A 44 27.08 0.24 19.63
N LYS A 45 25.89 0.33 19.04
CA LYS A 45 25.67 0.64 17.61
C LYS A 45 24.21 0.94 17.33
N LEU A 46 23.91 1.98 16.56
CA LEU A 46 22.55 2.30 16.10
C LEU A 46 22.23 1.56 14.79
N ARG A 47 20.97 1.13 14.60
CA ARG A 47 20.48 0.58 13.32
C ARG A 47 19.57 1.58 12.62
N SER A 48 19.50 1.52 11.29
CA SER A 48 18.68 2.46 10.47
C SER A 48 17.18 2.39 10.74
N THR A 49 16.72 1.33 11.42
CA THR A 49 15.33 1.12 11.81
C THR A 49 14.97 1.70 13.18
N ASP A 50 15.98 2.03 13.98
CA ASP A 50 15.85 2.50 15.36
C ASP A 50 15.35 3.97 15.37
N VAL A 51 14.71 4.36 16.46
CA VAL A 51 14.07 5.68 16.63
C VAL A 51 14.38 6.26 18.00
N VAL A 52 14.50 7.57 18.11
CA VAL A 52 14.73 8.29 19.37
C VAL A 52 13.54 9.22 19.65
N CYS A 53 13.05 9.25 20.89
CA CYS A 53 11.89 10.06 21.25
C CYS A 53 12.25 11.51 21.57
N GLU A 54 11.26 12.41 21.51
CA GLU A 54 11.43 13.85 21.73
C GLU A 54 11.99 14.24 23.11
N LYS A 55 11.92 13.34 24.11
CA LYS A 55 12.47 13.59 25.46
C LYS A 55 13.99 13.85 25.45
N HIS A 56 14.70 13.30 24.47
CA HIS A 56 16.17 13.35 24.41
C HIS A 56 16.72 14.55 23.65
N PHE A 57 15.85 15.46 23.18
CA PHE A 57 16.24 16.66 22.43
C PHE A 57 15.86 17.92 23.19
N GLU A 58 16.56 19.01 22.94
CA GLU A 58 16.10 20.33 23.39
C GLU A 58 14.85 20.76 22.62
N GLU A 59 13.99 21.57 23.25
CA GLU A 59 12.79 22.12 22.59
C GLU A 59 13.19 22.92 21.33
N ASN A 60 14.35 23.60 21.38
CA ASN A 60 14.91 24.36 20.26
C ASN A 60 15.32 23.50 19.05
N ASP A 61 15.61 22.22 19.26
CA ASP A 61 15.99 21.28 18.19
C ASP A 61 14.77 20.70 17.47
N ILE A 62 13.57 20.90 18.03
CA ILE A 62 12.31 20.38 17.51
C ILE A 62 11.54 21.51 16.81
N SER A 63 11.43 21.41 15.49
CA SER A 63 10.56 22.26 14.69
C SER A 63 9.13 21.72 14.72
N ARG A 64 8.25 22.40 15.46
CA ARG A 64 6.79 22.14 15.50
C ARG A 64 6.03 22.98 14.46
N GLU A 65 6.65 24.04 13.96
CA GLU A 65 6.05 24.97 12.99
C GLU A 65 7.00 25.21 11.83
N TRP A 66 6.42 25.29 10.62
CA TRP A 66 7.08 25.80 9.44
C TRP A 66 6.76 27.27 9.31
N ILE A 67 7.81 28.11 9.24
CA ILE A 67 7.70 29.55 9.07
C ILE A 67 8.40 29.89 7.76
N LYS A 68 7.69 30.53 6.83
CA LYS A 68 8.26 31.07 5.59
C LYS A 68 8.46 32.56 5.76
N LEU A 69 9.68 33.05 5.50
CA LEU A 69 10.05 34.46 5.53
C LEU A 69 10.24 34.99 4.10
N ASP A 70 10.01 36.28 3.90
CA ASP A 70 10.34 37.01 2.67
C ASP A 70 11.82 37.46 2.65
N ALA A 71 12.27 38.05 1.53
CA ALA A 71 13.61 38.62 1.37
C ALA A 71 13.97 39.70 2.42
N ASN A 72 12.96 40.29 3.07
CA ASN A 72 13.11 41.28 4.15
C ASN A 72 12.85 40.67 5.55
N GLU A 73 12.98 39.35 5.70
CA GLU A 73 12.79 38.59 6.95
C GLU A 73 11.37 38.64 7.57
N GLN A 74 10.36 39.05 6.80
CA GLN A 74 8.98 39.15 7.28
C GLN A 74 8.20 37.84 7.07
N VAL A 75 7.38 37.42 8.05
CA VAL A 75 6.71 36.11 8.04
C VAL A 75 5.55 36.09 7.03
N ILE A 76 5.69 35.30 5.96
CA ILE A 76 4.70 35.07 4.89
C ILE A 76 3.67 34.01 5.30
N ALA A 77 4.10 32.95 5.99
CA ALA A 77 3.21 31.85 6.38
C ALA A 77 3.75 31.10 7.60
N ARG A 78 2.84 30.71 8.51
CA ARG A 78 3.12 29.86 9.67
C ARG A 78 2.16 28.66 9.65
N VAL A 79 2.70 27.44 9.58
CA VAL A 79 1.90 26.20 9.54
C VAL A 79 2.46 25.21 10.57
N THR A 80 1.60 24.69 11.44
CA THR A 80 1.98 23.66 12.42
C THR A 80 2.17 22.30 11.74
N TYR A 81 3.27 21.62 12.03
CA TYR A 81 3.52 20.29 11.50
C TYR A 81 2.63 19.25 12.19
N LYS A 82 2.02 18.37 11.39
CA LYS A 82 1.27 17.20 11.90
C LYS A 82 2.14 16.23 12.71
N TYR A 83 3.43 16.17 12.39
CA TYR A 83 4.45 15.46 13.16
C TYR A 83 5.67 16.39 13.29
N PRO A 84 6.12 16.71 14.51
CA PRO A 84 7.31 17.53 14.70
C PRO A 84 8.50 16.98 13.92
N GLN A 85 9.41 17.86 13.48
CA GLN A 85 10.64 17.49 12.80
C GLN A 85 11.86 17.98 13.56
N LEU A 86 12.98 17.27 13.47
CA LEU A 86 14.24 17.76 14.01
C LEU A 86 14.88 18.79 13.07
N ARG A 87 15.48 19.83 13.62
CA ARG A 87 16.30 20.79 12.85
C ARG A 87 17.53 20.08 12.27
N LYS A 88 18.07 20.64 11.18
CA LYS A 88 19.27 20.09 10.53
C LYS A 88 20.41 20.07 11.55
N GLN A 89 21.08 18.91 11.69
CA GLN A 89 22.19 18.66 12.62
C GLN A 89 21.83 18.56 14.12
N ALA A 90 20.55 18.50 14.49
CA ALA A 90 20.15 18.23 15.88
C ALA A 90 20.71 16.87 16.37
N VAL A 91 21.24 16.85 17.58
CA VAL A 91 21.81 15.67 18.25
C VAL A 91 21.10 15.51 19.60
N PRO A 92 20.78 14.29 20.06
CA PRO A 92 20.17 14.11 21.37
C PRO A 92 21.15 14.48 22.47
N THR A 93 20.73 15.34 23.40
CA THR A 93 21.57 15.90 24.48
C THR A 93 21.03 15.59 25.88
N LYS A 94 19.74 15.25 26.01
CA LYS A 94 19.09 15.01 27.30
C LYS A 94 19.06 13.53 27.66
N PHE A 95 19.81 13.15 28.69
CA PHE A 95 19.79 11.84 29.29
C PHE A 95 19.65 12.01 30.80
N ASP A 96 18.61 11.41 31.40
CA ASP A 96 18.45 11.42 32.85
C ASP A 96 19.51 10.49 33.48
N ASP A 97 20.04 10.89 34.63
CA ASP A 97 21.20 10.30 35.32
C ASP A 97 21.18 8.76 35.34
N VAL A 98 22.18 8.16 34.70
CA VAL A 98 22.32 6.71 34.56
C VAL A 98 23.04 6.17 35.79
N SER A 99 22.30 5.81 36.83
CA SER A 99 22.84 4.96 37.89
C SER A 99 23.24 3.59 37.29
N SER A 100 24.42 3.15 37.70
CA SER A 100 25.17 2.02 37.15
C SER A 100 24.51 0.68 37.44
N GLU A 101 23.64 0.21 36.55
CA GLU A 101 23.31 -1.21 36.42
C GLU A 101 23.45 -1.65 34.96
N ILE A 102 24.38 -2.59 34.74
CA ILE A 102 24.72 -3.16 33.43
C ILE A 102 23.54 -3.99 32.93
N TRP A 103 22.73 -3.41 32.03
CA TRP A 103 21.71 -4.17 31.32
C TRP A 103 22.34 -4.95 30.17
N THR A 104 22.58 -6.24 30.41
CA THR A 104 23.00 -7.18 29.36
C THR A 104 21.87 -7.37 28.36
N LYS A 105 22.15 -6.92 27.14
CA LYS A 105 21.39 -7.07 25.89
C LYS A 105 20.79 -8.48 25.78
N ARG A 106 19.49 -8.65 26.07
CA ARG A 106 18.74 -9.82 25.62
C ARG A 106 18.55 -9.73 24.10
N ASN A 107 19.18 -10.67 23.40
CA ASN A 107 19.07 -10.88 21.97
C ASN A 107 17.62 -10.88 21.50
N CYS A 108 17.29 -9.91 20.65
CA CYS A 108 16.20 -10.00 19.70
C CYS A 108 16.80 -10.60 18.42
N GLU A 109 16.97 -11.92 18.42
CA GLU A 109 17.01 -12.73 17.21
C GLU A 109 15.64 -13.41 17.04
N SER A 110 15.20 -13.46 15.79
CA SER A 110 13.91 -13.85 15.24
C SER A 110 12.99 -14.75 16.07
N LEU A 111 11.81 -14.22 16.39
CA LEU A 111 10.57 -14.95 16.70
C LEU A 111 10.08 -15.77 15.49
N HIS A 112 10.79 -16.86 15.16
CA HIS A 112 10.29 -17.90 14.26
C HIS A 112 10.44 -19.33 14.79
N GLU A 113 11.02 -19.53 15.99
CA GLU A 113 11.21 -20.88 16.56
C GLU A 113 10.44 -21.15 17.86
N TYR A 114 9.77 -20.16 18.46
CA TYR A 114 9.03 -20.36 19.72
C TYR A 114 7.57 -20.83 19.54
N ALA A 115 7.04 -20.86 18.30
CA ALA A 115 5.67 -21.32 18.02
C ALA A 115 5.55 -22.84 17.75
N LYS A 116 6.66 -23.59 17.83
CA LYS A 116 6.69 -25.05 17.58
C LYS A 116 6.79 -25.93 18.83
N GLN A 117 6.89 -25.34 20.02
CA GLN A 117 7.10 -26.08 21.27
C GLN A 117 5.93 -26.03 22.27
N ILE A 118 4.82 -25.36 21.96
CA ILE A 118 3.62 -25.34 22.82
C ILE A 118 2.47 -26.22 22.24
N SER A 119 2.63 -26.74 21.02
CA SER A 119 1.63 -27.60 20.37
C SER A 119 1.89 -29.10 20.55
N ASN A 120 2.51 -29.52 21.65
CA ASN A 120 2.52 -30.93 22.05
C ASN A 120 2.60 -31.06 23.57
N SER A 121 1.59 -31.74 24.11
CA SER A 121 1.42 -32.20 25.49
C SER A 121 0.80 -31.22 26.50
N GLN A 122 -0.53 -31.17 26.51
CA GLN A 122 -1.32 -31.50 27.70
C GLN A 122 -2.75 -31.85 27.28
N ASN A 123 -3.00 -33.16 27.09
CA ASN A 123 -4.32 -33.75 27.29
C ASN A 123 -4.33 -34.26 28.73
N ILE A 124 -5.36 -33.91 29.51
CA ILE A 124 -6.10 -34.80 30.40
C ILE A 124 -7.33 -34.05 30.98
N LEU A 125 -8.49 -34.62 30.66
CA LEU A 125 -9.78 -34.67 31.38
C LEU A 125 -10.36 -33.38 32.00
N ILE A 126 -11.41 -32.86 31.37
CA ILE A 126 -12.63 -32.43 32.09
C ILE A 126 -13.85 -32.89 31.29
N ASP A 127 -14.73 -33.59 31.99
CA ASP A 127 -16.03 -34.08 31.58
C ASP A 127 -17.14 -33.04 31.87
N ALA A 128 -18.22 -33.17 31.10
CA ALA A 128 -19.60 -32.76 31.35
C ALA A 128 -20.00 -31.26 31.41
N THR A 129 -21.03 -31.00 30.58
CA THR A 129 -22.09 -29.97 30.67
C THR A 129 -21.80 -28.54 30.17
N ARG A 130 -22.39 -28.19 29.02
CA ARG A 130 -23.53 -27.25 28.93
C ARG A 130 -24.10 -27.14 27.52
N VAL A 131 -25.41 -26.91 27.53
CA VAL A 131 -26.46 -26.95 26.50
C VAL A 131 -26.36 -25.77 25.49
N PRO A 132 -26.92 -25.88 24.27
CA PRO A 132 -26.54 -25.10 23.09
C PRO A 132 -27.46 -23.91 22.80
N LEU A 133 -27.01 -23.00 21.93
CA LEU A 133 -27.84 -22.00 21.23
C LEU A 133 -27.44 -21.92 19.74
N PRO A 134 -28.38 -21.54 18.85
CA PRO A 134 -28.65 -22.23 17.59
C PRO A 134 -27.92 -21.66 16.37
N ALA A 135 -27.77 -22.52 15.36
CA ALA A 135 -27.33 -22.15 14.02
C ALA A 135 -28.51 -21.56 13.21
N PRO A 136 -28.26 -20.58 12.32
CA PRO A 136 -29.15 -20.31 11.21
C PRO A 136 -28.80 -21.21 10.01
N ASP A 137 -29.83 -21.87 9.51
CA ASP A 137 -29.87 -22.68 8.31
C ASP A 137 -29.51 -21.89 7.06
N ILE A 138 -28.66 -22.47 6.19
CA ILE A 138 -28.65 -22.17 4.77
C ILE A 138 -28.53 -23.49 4.01
N ASP A 139 -29.54 -23.72 3.18
CA ASP A 139 -29.79 -24.89 2.34
C ASP A 139 -28.59 -25.36 1.53
N ALA A 140 -28.35 -26.66 1.65
CA ALA A 140 -27.61 -27.45 0.67
C ALA A 140 -28.62 -28.09 -0.27
N ASP A 141 -28.55 -27.76 -1.57
CA ASP A 141 -28.76 -28.74 -2.65
C ASP A 141 -28.55 -28.09 -4.02
N VAL A 142 -27.33 -28.24 -4.57
CA VAL A 142 -27.15 -28.53 -6.00
C VAL A 142 -25.96 -29.48 -6.13
N ARG A 143 -26.25 -30.78 -6.23
CA ARG A 143 -25.30 -31.81 -6.65
C ARG A 143 -25.14 -31.75 -8.16
N ILE A 144 -23.93 -31.52 -8.66
CA ILE A 144 -23.54 -31.91 -10.01
C ILE A 144 -22.53 -33.05 -9.89
N SER A 145 -22.98 -34.23 -10.27
CA SER A 145 -22.22 -35.47 -10.39
C SER A 145 -21.26 -35.41 -11.57
N PHE A 146 -20.00 -35.83 -11.37
CA PHE A 146 -19.17 -36.35 -12.44
C PHE A 146 -18.77 -37.79 -12.11
N SER A 147 -19.10 -38.68 -13.04
CA SER A 147 -18.78 -40.11 -13.03
C SER A 147 -17.26 -40.37 -13.13
N PRO A 148 -16.72 -41.40 -12.45
CA PRO A 148 -15.33 -41.78 -12.58
C PRO A 148 -15.09 -42.57 -13.87
N ILE A 149 -14.03 -42.21 -14.60
CA ILE A 149 -13.54 -43.01 -15.74
C ILE A 149 -12.61 -44.10 -15.18
N GLU A 150 -12.97 -45.34 -15.45
CA GLU A 150 -12.18 -46.56 -15.19
C GLU A 150 -10.96 -46.64 -16.12
N VAL A 151 -9.82 -47.10 -15.59
CA VAL A 151 -8.72 -47.64 -16.40
C VAL A 151 -8.25 -48.93 -15.73
N LEU A 152 -8.44 -50.06 -16.44
CA LEU A 152 -8.00 -51.40 -16.06
C LEU A 152 -6.51 -51.63 -16.43
N PRO A 153 -5.84 -52.60 -15.77
CA PRO A 153 -4.38 -52.67 -15.65
C PRO A 153 -3.71 -53.49 -16.76
N ILE A 154 -2.43 -53.20 -17.03
CA ILE A 154 -1.55 -54.07 -17.85
C ILE A 154 -0.40 -54.60 -16.99
N GLU A 155 -0.20 -55.90 -17.12
CA GLU A 155 0.67 -56.80 -16.38
C GLU A 155 2.16 -56.59 -16.65
N VAL A 156 2.99 -56.94 -15.65
CA VAL A 156 4.45 -56.99 -15.73
C VAL A 156 4.89 -58.44 -15.56
N SER A 157 5.86 -58.91 -16.35
CA SER A 157 6.75 -60.02 -15.97
C SER A 157 8.06 -60.00 -16.81
N PRO A 158 9.15 -60.69 -16.40
CA PRO A 158 10.48 -60.07 -16.18
C PRO A 158 11.64 -60.73 -16.95
N ILE A 159 12.81 -60.07 -17.08
CA ILE A 159 14.10 -60.73 -17.38
C ILE A 159 15.24 -60.09 -16.55
N GLU A 160 16.21 -60.95 -16.28
CA GLU A 160 17.16 -61.04 -15.19
C GLU A 160 18.62 -60.80 -15.68
N VAL A 161 19.50 -60.48 -14.72
CA VAL A 161 20.97 -60.72 -14.67
C VAL A 161 21.97 -59.66 -15.21
N SER A 162 22.94 -59.43 -14.32
CA SER A 162 24.19 -58.64 -14.21
C SER A 162 25.39 -59.12 -15.08
N PRO A 163 26.69 -58.76 -14.84
CA PRO A 163 27.41 -57.60 -14.25
C PRO A 163 28.60 -57.11 -15.16
N ILE A 164 29.55 -56.31 -14.59
CA ILE A 164 31.02 -56.15 -14.92
C ILE A 164 31.42 -54.79 -15.56
N GLU A 165 32.02 -53.85 -14.79
CA GLU A 165 33.47 -53.42 -14.68
C GLU A 165 33.86 -52.32 -15.70
N VAL A 166 34.80 -51.36 -15.54
CA VAL A 166 35.77 -50.89 -14.53
C VAL A 166 36.37 -49.55 -15.02
N SER A 167 36.79 -48.70 -14.07
CA SER A 167 37.80 -47.59 -14.16
C SER A 167 37.49 -46.36 -15.05
N SER A 168 38.04 -45.16 -14.85
CA SER A 168 39.20 -44.65 -14.09
C SER A 168 39.08 -43.11 -13.94
N MET A 169 39.59 -42.55 -12.83
CA MET A 169 40.37 -41.29 -12.71
C MET A 169 39.70 -39.95 -13.17
N GLU A 170 39.86 -38.76 -12.57
CA GLU A 170 40.94 -38.22 -11.74
C GLU A 170 40.59 -36.81 -11.17
N VAL A 171 41.33 -36.41 -10.11
CA VAL A 171 41.70 -35.07 -9.56
C VAL A 171 40.65 -33.97 -9.26
N SER A 172 40.60 -33.50 -8.00
CA SER A 172 41.24 -32.21 -7.62
C SER A 172 40.74 -31.53 -6.33
N SER A 173 41.75 -31.11 -5.55
CA SER A 173 41.87 -29.87 -4.77
C SER A 173 41.18 -29.71 -3.39
N CYS A 174 42.00 -29.15 -2.49
CA CYS A 174 41.78 -28.90 -1.09
C CYS A 174 41.29 -27.45 -0.83
N ASN A 175 40.42 -27.32 0.19
CA ASN A 175 40.44 -26.40 1.35
C ASN A 175 41.51 -25.27 1.39
N PRO A 176 41.41 -24.33 2.37
CA PRO A 176 40.35 -23.44 2.89
C PRO A 176 40.97 -22.02 3.07
N LEU A 177 40.53 -21.18 4.03
CA LEU A 177 41.32 -20.31 4.95
C LEU A 177 40.36 -19.27 5.59
N ILE A 178 40.19 -19.18 6.92
CA ILE A 178 41.04 -18.52 7.95
C ILE A 178 41.03 -16.98 7.74
N THR A 179 40.74 -16.09 8.69
CA THR A 179 41.33 -15.81 10.02
C THR A 179 40.56 -14.64 10.64
N ASN A 180 40.78 -14.34 11.93
CA ASN A 180 40.91 -12.94 12.35
C ASN A 180 42.13 -12.80 13.26
N ASN A 181 42.91 -11.73 12.98
CA ASN A 181 43.57 -10.75 13.86
C ASN A 181 44.47 -11.27 15.01
N SER A 182 45.54 -10.58 15.45
CA SER A 182 46.13 -9.27 15.14
C SER A 182 47.54 -9.20 15.76
N LEU A 183 48.41 -8.38 15.17
CA LEU A 183 49.41 -7.41 15.72
C LEU A 183 50.31 -7.83 16.92
N VAL A 184 51.67 -7.86 16.89
CA VAL A 184 52.76 -6.87 16.56
C VAL A 184 53.18 -6.03 17.81
N PRO A 185 54.48 -5.68 18.06
CA PRO A 185 55.60 -6.49 18.57
C PRO A 185 56.37 -5.76 19.74
N GLN A 186 57.52 -6.25 20.21
CA GLN A 186 58.76 -5.45 20.49
C GLN A 186 59.94 -6.34 20.94
N GLU A 187 61.15 -5.81 20.74
CA GLU A 187 62.47 -6.45 20.56
C GLU A 187 63.17 -7.00 21.83
N PRO A 188 64.10 -7.97 21.69
CA PRO A 188 65.03 -8.33 22.76
C PRO A 188 66.53 -8.03 22.48
N PHE A 189 67.22 -7.88 23.61
CA PHE A 189 68.64 -7.67 23.90
C PHE A 189 69.60 -8.80 23.41
N LYS A 190 70.86 -8.43 23.09
CA LYS A 190 71.99 -9.29 22.66
C LYS A 190 72.79 -9.89 23.84
N VAL A 191 73.15 -11.18 23.79
CA VAL A 191 74.27 -11.78 24.56
C VAL A 191 75.01 -12.80 23.68
N SER A 192 76.35 -12.69 23.64
CA SER A 192 77.31 -13.48 22.87
C SER A 192 77.89 -14.66 23.66
N SER A 193 78.18 -15.79 23.00
CA SER A 193 79.00 -16.87 23.57
C SER A 193 79.85 -17.58 22.50
N PHE A 194 81.19 -17.49 22.63
CA PHE A 194 82.24 -18.13 21.84
C PHE A 194 82.61 -19.53 22.40
N LEU A 195 83.05 -20.49 21.56
CA LEU A 195 83.58 -21.81 21.98
C LEU A 195 84.71 -22.32 21.05
N GLN A 196 85.96 -22.37 21.54
CA GLN A 196 87.14 -22.99 20.89
C GLN A 196 87.20 -24.53 21.05
N ILE A 197 87.93 -25.25 20.19
CA ILE A 197 88.30 -26.69 20.32
C ILE A 197 89.78 -26.83 20.02
N ASN A 198 90.54 -27.55 20.87
CA ASN A 198 91.89 -28.04 20.56
C ASN A 198 91.90 -29.59 20.49
N GLU A 199 92.78 -30.13 19.63
CA GLU A 199 92.96 -31.53 19.23
C GLU A 199 93.81 -32.40 20.19
N GLN A 200 93.69 -33.74 20.07
CA GLN A 200 94.80 -34.71 20.16
C GLN A 200 94.56 -35.98 19.27
N ILE A 201 95.44 -36.18 18.26
CA ILE A 201 96.12 -37.43 17.79
C ILE A 201 95.21 -38.57 17.21
N SER A 202 95.44 -39.24 16.06
CA SER A 202 96.48 -39.27 15.00
C SER A 202 95.95 -39.98 13.74
N ASP A 203 96.54 -39.60 12.61
CA ASP A 203 96.78 -40.36 11.37
C ASP A 203 95.76 -40.42 10.22
N ARG A 204 96.21 -39.74 9.15
CA ARG A 204 96.00 -39.91 7.71
C ARG A 204 94.86 -39.13 7.03
N ASN A 205 95.32 -37.96 6.56
CA ASN A 205 95.06 -37.30 5.28
C ASN A 205 93.89 -36.32 5.17
N THR A 206 94.30 -35.14 4.70
CA THR A 206 93.58 -33.95 4.22
C THR A 206 93.23 -32.88 5.27
N ASN A 207 94.03 -31.81 5.20
CA ASN A 207 93.96 -30.56 5.92
C ASN A 207 92.60 -29.87 5.76
N ILE A 208 91.87 -29.66 6.86
CA ILE A 208 91.10 -28.45 7.11
C ILE A 208 91.34 -28.06 8.57
N THR A 209 92.53 -27.50 8.83
CA THR A 209 92.74 -26.59 9.95
C THR A 209 92.19 -25.25 9.52
N ASP A 210 90.94 -24.95 9.89
CA ASP A 210 90.43 -23.58 9.85
C ASP A 210 89.32 -23.40 10.89
N ASP A 211 89.54 -22.39 11.73
CA ASP A 211 88.72 -21.99 12.87
C ASP A 211 87.22 -21.92 12.56
N PHE A 212 86.40 -22.58 13.39
CA PHE A 212 84.94 -22.61 13.29
C PHE A 212 84.28 -21.30 13.77
N SER A 213 84.50 -20.18 13.09
CA SER A 213 83.68 -18.96 13.24
C SER A 213 82.50 -18.92 12.26
N ALA A 214 81.54 -19.85 12.39
CA ALA A 214 80.24 -19.68 11.72
C ALA A 214 79.38 -18.72 12.56
N TYR A 215 78.80 -17.68 11.96
CA TYR A 215 77.89 -16.76 12.65
C TYR A 215 76.60 -17.52 12.97
N ILE A 216 76.39 -17.89 14.24
CA ILE A 216 75.17 -18.54 14.70
C ILE A 216 74.16 -17.43 14.99
N PRO A 217 72.91 -17.50 14.47
CA PRO A 217 71.90 -16.50 14.78
C PRO A 217 71.65 -16.45 16.30
N GLU A 218 71.59 -15.25 16.90
CA GLU A 218 71.51 -15.02 18.37
C GLU A 218 70.44 -15.84 19.10
N SER A 219 69.38 -16.21 18.39
CA SER A 219 68.31 -17.04 18.93
C SER A 219 68.67 -18.52 19.15
N TRP A 220 69.78 -19.01 18.61
CA TRP A 220 70.19 -20.41 18.69
C TRP A 220 71.39 -20.57 19.64
N SER A 221 71.32 -21.59 20.49
CA SER A 221 72.44 -22.05 21.32
C SER A 221 73.13 -23.25 20.67
N CYS A 222 74.43 -23.43 20.90
CA CYS A 222 75.21 -24.52 20.33
C CYS A 222 75.93 -25.30 21.44
N CYS A 223 75.87 -26.63 21.36
CA CYS A 223 76.53 -27.54 22.28
C CYS A 223 77.17 -28.71 21.52
N LYS A 224 78.33 -29.18 21.98
CA LYS A 224 78.98 -30.40 21.45
C LYS A 224 78.52 -31.60 22.26
N MET A 225 77.93 -32.57 21.58
CA MET A 225 77.47 -33.81 22.19
C MET A 225 78.41 -34.96 21.80
N ARG A 226 78.80 -35.78 22.78
CA ARG A 226 79.44 -37.08 22.53
C ARG A 226 78.39 -38.17 22.71
N THR A 227 78.06 -38.87 21.63
CA THR A 227 77.22 -40.07 21.67
C THR A 227 78.05 -41.26 21.20
N GLY A 228 78.66 -42.00 22.13
CA GLY A 228 79.58 -43.08 21.81
C GLY A 228 80.88 -42.59 21.14
N ILE A 229 81.27 -43.22 20.02
CA ILE A 229 82.53 -42.97 19.29
C ILE A 229 82.44 -41.71 18.39
N VAL A 230 81.24 -41.12 18.21
CA VAL A 230 81.01 -40.02 17.25
C VAL A 230 80.70 -38.71 17.98
N GLN A 231 81.38 -37.62 17.58
CA GLN A 231 81.16 -36.26 18.08
C GLN A 231 80.13 -35.54 17.19
N ARG A 232 79.08 -34.99 17.79
CA ARG A 232 77.97 -34.30 17.10
C ARG A 232 77.84 -32.88 17.59
N ILE A 233 77.42 -31.96 16.73
CA ILE A 233 77.11 -30.58 17.13
C ILE A 233 75.59 -30.42 17.17
N LEU A 234 75.07 -30.01 18.33
CA LEU A 234 73.65 -29.74 18.56
C LEU A 234 73.41 -28.23 18.60
N PHE A 235 72.49 -27.76 17.76
CA PHE A 235 71.94 -26.41 17.81
C PHE A 235 70.53 -26.47 18.42
N THR A 236 70.25 -25.65 19.41
CA THR A 236 68.96 -25.60 20.12
C THR A 236 68.33 -24.23 20.09
N TYR A 237 67.06 -24.17 19.70
CA TYR A 237 66.20 -22.99 19.78
C TYR A 237 65.20 -23.19 20.91
N THR A 238 65.42 -22.49 22.02
CA THR A 238 64.60 -22.57 23.23
C THR A 238 63.55 -21.47 23.24
N ILE A 239 62.31 -21.83 23.61
CA ILE A 239 61.21 -20.90 23.87
C ILE A 239 60.82 -20.99 25.35
N THR A 240 60.16 -19.96 25.88
CA THR A 240 59.55 -20.02 27.21
C THR A 240 58.11 -20.52 27.12
N LYS A 241 57.80 -21.61 27.82
CA LYS A 241 56.43 -22.08 28.08
C LYS A 241 56.00 -21.48 29.42
N ILE A 242 54.80 -20.88 29.47
CA ILE A 242 54.21 -20.43 30.73
C ILE A 242 53.34 -21.56 31.25
N GLU A 243 53.70 -22.08 32.41
CA GLU A 243 52.98 -23.17 33.06
C GLU A 243 52.76 -22.78 34.53
N ASN A 244 51.49 -22.72 34.95
CA ASN A 244 51.10 -22.26 36.29
C ASN A 244 51.65 -20.88 36.72
N GLY A 245 51.96 -19.99 35.76
CA GLY A 245 52.50 -18.66 36.03
C GLY A 245 54.04 -18.58 36.07
N GLU A 246 54.74 -19.71 35.96
CA GLU A 246 56.21 -19.76 35.89
C GLU A 246 56.68 -19.91 34.42
N HIS A 247 57.81 -19.28 34.10
CA HIS A 247 58.42 -19.32 32.76
C HIS A 247 59.43 -20.47 32.67
N CYS A 248 59.04 -21.58 32.05
CA CYS A 248 59.90 -22.75 31.84
C CYS A 248 60.56 -22.73 30.45
N PRO A 249 61.90 -22.78 30.33
CA PRO A 249 62.56 -22.88 29.03
C PRO A 249 62.38 -24.29 28.45
N VAL A 250 61.88 -24.38 27.21
CA VAL A 250 61.67 -25.63 26.49
C VAL A 250 62.32 -25.53 25.11
N THR A 251 63.08 -26.56 24.73
CA THR A 251 63.66 -26.66 23.38
C THR A 251 62.56 -26.88 22.36
N GLN A 252 62.25 -25.85 21.56
CA GLN A 252 61.22 -25.93 20.53
C GLN A 252 61.72 -26.62 19.27
N LYS A 253 62.92 -26.25 18.81
CA LYS A 253 63.56 -26.80 17.61
C LYS A 253 65.00 -27.14 17.93
N SER A 254 65.49 -28.24 17.39
CA SER A 254 66.90 -28.57 17.47
C SER A 254 67.42 -29.19 16.19
N VAL A 255 68.68 -28.91 15.87
CA VAL A 255 69.35 -29.40 14.67
C VAL A 255 70.65 -30.06 15.11
N THR A 256 70.87 -31.31 14.70
CA THR A 256 72.15 -31.99 14.96
C THR A 256 72.90 -32.17 13.66
N ILE A 257 74.21 -31.90 13.69
CA ILE A 257 75.11 -32.10 12.56
C ILE A 257 76.12 -33.19 12.95
N ASP A 258 76.18 -34.23 12.13
CA ASP A 258 77.11 -35.35 12.26
C ASP A 258 78.47 -35.02 11.60
N VAL A 259 79.53 -35.78 11.89
CA VAL A 259 80.91 -35.54 11.41
C VAL A 259 81.01 -35.57 9.87
N ASP A 260 80.12 -36.31 9.22
CA ASP A 260 79.99 -36.42 7.76
C ASP A 260 79.19 -35.25 7.12
N GLY A 261 78.78 -34.27 7.92
CA GLY A 261 77.99 -33.12 7.49
C GLY A 261 76.48 -33.39 7.40
N THR A 262 76.00 -34.57 7.81
CA THR A 262 74.57 -34.90 7.76
C THR A 262 73.78 -34.08 8.79
N VAL A 263 72.72 -33.40 8.34
CA VAL A 263 71.88 -32.53 9.16
C VAL A 263 70.56 -33.23 9.50
N LYS A 264 70.25 -33.35 10.79
CA LYS A 264 68.98 -33.90 11.29
C LYS A 264 68.21 -32.83 12.05
N TYR A 265 66.90 -32.78 11.81
CA TYR A 265 66.00 -31.77 12.37
C TYR A 265 65.04 -32.39 13.37
N PHE A 266 64.83 -31.70 14.49
CA PHE A 266 63.95 -32.14 15.56
C PHE A 266 63.07 -30.99 16.05
N ILE A 267 61.84 -31.32 16.44
CA ILE A 267 60.87 -30.39 17.04
C ILE A 267 60.31 -31.03 18.29
N TYR A 268 60.46 -30.37 19.43
CA TYR A 268 60.15 -30.93 20.75
C TYR A 268 60.66 -32.38 20.89
N GLY A 269 61.92 -32.64 20.53
CA GLY A 269 62.53 -33.96 20.63
C GLY A 269 62.10 -35.02 19.61
N HIS A 270 61.15 -34.72 18.70
CA HIS A 270 60.74 -35.64 17.63
C HIS A 270 61.43 -35.32 16.31
N HIS A 271 61.95 -36.35 15.64
CA HIS A 271 62.61 -36.24 14.33
C HIS A 271 61.64 -35.78 13.26
N VAL A 272 62.07 -34.84 12.41
CA VAL A 272 61.32 -34.34 11.26
C VAL A 272 62.07 -34.77 10.00
N ASP A 273 61.40 -35.51 9.12
CA ASP A 273 62.00 -35.95 7.86
C ASP A 273 62.24 -34.74 6.93
N PRO A 274 63.49 -34.44 6.55
CA PRO A 274 63.82 -33.31 5.69
C PRO A 274 63.30 -33.44 4.24
N GLN A 275 63.01 -34.66 3.75
CA GLN A 275 62.59 -34.91 2.36
C GLN A 275 61.24 -34.24 2.02
N ASP A 276 60.29 -34.26 2.96
CA ASP A 276 58.94 -33.73 2.74
C ASP A 276 58.88 -32.19 2.67
N ILE A 277 59.95 -31.50 3.09
CA ILE A 277 59.90 -30.08 3.48
C ILE A 277 60.97 -29.21 2.79
N LYS A 278 61.82 -29.79 1.92
CA LYS A 278 62.93 -29.11 1.22
C LYS A 278 63.96 -28.48 2.19
N LEU A 279 64.27 -29.20 3.26
CA LEU A 279 65.40 -28.87 4.15
C LEU A 279 66.65 -29.61 3.67
N GLU A 280 67.81 -28.96 3.78
CA GLU A 280 69.08 -29.54 3.33
C GLU A 280 69.49 -30.71 4.24
N GLN A 281 69.90 -31.82 3.63
CA GLN A 281 70.28 -33.05 4.36
C GLN A 281 71.77 -33.13 4.66
N VAL A 282 72.59 -32.39 3.90
CA VAL A 282 74.04 -32.40 4.00
C VAL A 282 74.54 -30.95 3.95
N LEU A 283 75.33 -30.56 4.94
CA LEU A 283 75.96 -29.25 4.99
C LEU A 283 77.19 -29.24 4.07
N GLN A 284 77.03 -28.76 2.83
CA GLN A 284 78.12 -28.74 1.85
C GLN A 284 79.07 -27.54 1.99
N LYS A 285 78.58 -26.41 2.52
CA LYS A 285 79.36 -25.18 2.75
C LYS A 285 79.05 -24.59 4.12
N LYS A 286 80.06 -24.06 4.81
CA LYS A 286 79.95 -23.47 6.17
C LYS A 286 78.97 -22.29 6.25
N GLU A 287 78.89 -21.49 5.18
CA GLU A 287 78.01 -20.31 5.06
C GLU A 287 76.52 -20.69 5.09
N MET A 288 76.16 -21.90 4.65
CA MET A 288 74.75 -22.35 4.61
C MET A 288 74.17 -22.63 6.01
N LEU A 289 75.02 -22.75 7.04
CA LEU A 289 74.56 -23.11 8.38
C LEU A 289 73.61 -22.05 8.98
N SER A 290 73.95 -20.77 8.82
CA SER A 290 73.09 -19.67 9.31
C SER A 290 71.74 -19.68 8.59
N ASP A 291 71.76 -19.84 7.26
CA ASP A 291 70.56 -19.89 6.42
C ASP A 291 69.68 -21.10 6.77
N ILE A 292 70.27 -22.27 7.04
CA ILE A 292 69.53 -23.47 7.48
C ILE A 292 68.84 -23.22 8.82
N LEU A 293 69.55 -22.64 9.80
CA LEU A 293 69.01 -22.37 11.13
C LEU A 293 67.91 -21.30 11.10
N GLU A 294 68.06 -20.24 10.30
CA GLU A 294 67.02 -19.23 10.12
C GLU A 294 65.80 -19.76 9.36
N LYS A 295 66.03 -20.49 8.26
CA LYS A 295 64.97 -21.14 7.48
C LYS A 295 64.18 -22.10 8.35
N PHE A 296 64.84 -22.94 9.14
CA PHE A 296 64.17 -23.86 10.06
C PHE A 296 63.46 -23.12 11.20
N LYS A 297 64.04 -22.04 11.77
CA LYS A 297 63.37 -21.16 12.76
C LYS A 297 62.06 -20.57 12.22
N GLY A 298 62.05 -20.10 10.98
CA GLY A 298 60.87 -19.50 10.33
C GLY A 298 59.73 -20.48 10.00
N MET A 299 59.96 -21.80 10.04
CA MET A 299 58.92 -22.78 9.70
C MET A 299 57.84 -22.91 10.80
N ASN A 300 56.57 -22.89 10.37
CA ASN A 300 55.43 -23.02 11.28
C ASN A 300 55.29 -24.44 11.84
N ILE A 301 55.17 -24.55 13.17
CA ILE A 301 54.87 -25.79 13.87
C ILE A 301 53.36 -26.00 13.88
N CYS A 302 52.91 -27.22 13.58
CA CYS A 302 51.51 -27.59 13.67
C CYS A 302 50.97 -27.33 15.08
N SER A 303 49.76 -26.76 15.18
CA SER A 303 49.09 -26.52 16.47
C SER A 303 48.36 -27.73 17.06
N GLY A 304 48.59 -28.94 16.54
CA GLY A 304 47.96 -30.17 17.00
C GLY A 304 46.44 -30.22 16.85
N LEU A 305 45.81 -31.07 17.66
CA LEU A 305 44.36 -31.25 17.71
C LEU A 305 43.66 -30.06 18.38
N GLY A 306 44.32 -29.27 19.24
CA GLY A 306 43.73 -28.15 20.00
C GLY A 306 42.63 -28.59 20.97
N ASP A 307 41.73 -27.68 21.37
CA ASP A 307 40.63 -28.00 22.28
C ASP A 307 39.63 -28.96 21.62
N VAL A 308 39.71 -30.24 21.96
CA VAL A 308 38.80 -31.31 21.56
C VAL A 308 38.50 -32.18 22.77
N ASN A 309 37.37 -32.88 22.76
CA ASN A 309 37.08 -33.85 23.81
C ASN A 309 38.02 -35.06 23.67
N ILE A 310 39.01 -35.14 24.57
CA ILE A 310 40.09 -36.15 24.56
C ILE A 310 39.52 -37.55 24.75
N HIS A 311 38.38 -37.72 25.44
CA HIS A 311 37.75 -39.03 25.65
C HIS A 311 37.23 -39.69 24.36
N LEU A 312 37.15 -38.95 23.25
CA LEU A 312 36.78 -39.50 21.93
C LEU A 312 37.99 -39.94 21.10
N LEU A 313 39.20 -39.83 21.64
CA LEU A 313 40.41 -40.35 21.00
C LEU A 313 40.55 -41.84 21.29
N SER A 314 40.64 -42.64 20.23
CA SER A 314 40.99 -44.06 20.33
C SER A 314 42.45 -44.20 20.79
N ALA A 315 42.72 -45.20 21.64
CA ALA A 315 44.09 -45.51 22.08
C ALA A 315 45.02 -45.69 20.86
N GLY A 316 46.15 -44.98 20.84
CA GLY A 316 47.13 -45.01 19.75
C GLY A 316 46.86 -44.08 18.56
N MET A 317 45.76 -43.32 18.54
CA MET A 317 45.45 -42.36 17.46
C MET A 317 46.17 -41.01 17.62
N ALA A 318 46.51 -40.65 18.84
CA ALA A 318 47.15 -39.39 19.19
C ALA A 318 48.19 -39.58 20.29
N TYR A 319 49.15 -38.67 20.37
CA TYR A 319 50.13 -38.55 21.45
C TYR A 319 50.17 -37.12 21.96
N GLN A 320 50.60 -36.94 23.20
CA GLN A 320 50.82 -35.63 23.81
C GLN A 320 52.30 -35.25 23.63
N ASP A 321 52.56 -34.05 23.11
CA ASP A 321 53.93 -33.53 22.99
C ASP A 321 54.45 -32.98 24.34
N TYR A 322 55.74 -32.63 24.40
CA TYR A 322 56.39 -32.08 25.60
C TYR A 322 55.85 -30.69 26.04
N VAL A 323 54.89 -30.12 25.31
CA VAL A 323 54.20 -28.85 25.64
C VAL A 323 52.71 -29.10 25.92
N ASP A 324 52.36 -30.34 26.27
CA ASP A 324 51.01 -30.81 26.59
C ASP A 324 49.97 -30.64 25.48
N LYS A 325 50.42 -30.56 24.23
CA LYS A 325 49.52 -30.49 23.07
C LYS A 325 49.32 -31.86 22.47
N TRP A 326 48.04 -32.26 22.41
CA TRP A 326 47.63 -33.46 21.71
C TRP A 326 47.82 -33.33 20.20
N ARG A 327 48.51 -34.29 19.59
CA ARG A 327 48.77 -34.40 18.15
C ARG A 327 48.36 -35.77 17.65
N ASN A 328 47.98 -35.88 16.39
CA ASN A 328 47.79 -37.19 15.77
C ASN A 328 49.13 -37.96 15.74
N LYS A 329 49.12 -39.29 15.88
CA LYS A 329 50.33 -40.14 15.82
C LYS A 329 51.20 -39.88 14.59
N ASN A 330 50.59 -39.57 13.46
CA ASN A 330 51.26 -39.29 12.19
C ASN A 330 51.38 -37.79 11.92
N CYS A 331 51.50 -36.95 12.96
CA CYS A 331 51.64 -35.51 12.80
C CYS A 331 52.99 -35.18 12.16
N SER A 332 52.96 -34.46 11.02
CA SER A 332 54.18 -34.00 10.34
C SER A 332 55.01 -32.97 11.12
N LEU A 333 54.53 -32.51 12.29
CA LEU A 333 55.09 -31.49 13.18
C LEU A 333 55.28 -30.10 12.58
N LEU A 334 55.80 -30.00 11.36
CA LEU A 334 55.82 -28.81 10.53
C LEU A 334 54.61 -28.77 9.59
N SER A 335 54.11 -27.57 9.35
CA SER A 335 53.06 -27.36 8.35
C SER A 335 53.13 -25.94 7.80
N LYS A 336 52.94 -25.77 6.49
CA LYS A 336 52.74 -24.44 5.89
C LYS A 336 51.48 -23.75 6.42
N LYS A 337 50.50 -24.52 6.92
CA LYS A 337 49.25 -24.05 7.54
C LYS A 337 49.36 -24.11 9.07
N LYS A 338 48.39 -23.54 9.79
CA LYS A 338 48.33 -23.61 11.28
C LYS A 338 48.27 -25.07 11.82
N ARG A 339 47.85 -26.06 11.02
CA ARG A 339 47.77 -27.49 11.37
C ARG A 339 48.10 -28.38 10.18
N CYS A 340 48.77 -29.50 10.41
CA CYS A 340 48.97 -30.55 9.41
C CYS A 340 47.67 -31.29 9.09
N ASP A 341 47.62 -31.95 7.94
CA ASP A 341 46.40 -32.60 7.44
C ASP A 341 45.92 -33.74 8.34
N PHE A 342 46.85 -34.50 8.95
CA PHE A 342 46.51 -35.57 9.90
C PHE A 342 45.82 -35.03 11.16
N CYS A 343 46.35 -33.95 11.75
CA CYS A 343 45.72 -33.30 12.90
C CYS A 343 44.40 -32.62 12.52
N MET A 344 44.31 -32.03 11.32
CA MET A 344 43.08 -31.39 10.85
C MET A 344 41.95 -32.41 10.63
N LYS A 345 42.23 -33.54 9.98
CA LYS A 345 41.26 -34.62 9.74
C LYS A 345 40.77 -35.21 11.06
N SER A 346 41.69 -35.49 11.98
CA SER A 346 41.36 -36.06 13.30
C SER A 346 40.52 -35.09 14.14
N ARG A 347 40.90 -33.80 14.20
CA ARG A 347 40.11 -32.78 14.89
C ARG A 347 38.70 -32.67 14.29
N LYS A 348 38.56 -32.67 12.97
CA LYS A 348 37.26 -32.60 12.29
C LYS A 348 36.39 -33.81 12.62
N ALA A 349 36.96 -35.02 12.62
CA ALA A 349 36.26 -36.24 12.99
C ALA A 349 35.74 -36.18 14.44
N ILE A 350 36.59 -35.76 15.38
CA ILE A 350 36.23 -35.65 16.81
C ILE A 350 35.14 -34.58 17.02
N LEU A 351 35.26 -33.42 16.37
CA LEU A 351 34.25 -32.35 16.45
C LEU A 351 32.91 -32.77 15.84
N GLN A 352 32.93 -33.51 14.74
CA GLN A 352 31.71 -34.08 14.14
C GLN A 352 31.10 -35.16 15.04
N GLN A 353 31.92 -36.00 15.68
CA GLN A 353 31.43 -37.01 16.61
C GLN A 353 30.85 -36.39 17.88
N THR A 354 31.47 -35.36 18.46
CA THR A 354 30.88 -34.58 19.57
C THR A 354 29.57 -33.92 19.16
N ALA A 355 29.49 -33.33 17.96
CA ALA A 355 28.25 -32.74 17.46
C ALA A 355 27.14 -33.79 17.26
N ARG A 356 27.48 -34.98 16.74
CA ARG A 356 26.55 -36.11 16.62
C ARG A 356 26.08 -36.61 17.97
N LEU A 357 26.96 -36.73 18.97
CA LEU A 357 26.59 -37.14 20.33
C LEU A 357 25.70 -36.11 21.03
N LYS A 358 25.91 -34.81 20.79
CA LYS A 358 25.03 -33.74 21.32
C LYS A 358 23.65 -33.71 20.65
N ASN A 359 23.54 -34.17 19.39
CA ASN A 359 22.31 -34.09 18.58
C ASN A 359 21.60 -35.45 18.34
N CYS A 360 22.08 -36.56 18.92
CA CYS A 360 21.42 -37.87 18.84
C CYS A 360 20.63 -38.18 20.11
N SER A 361 19.33 -37.84 20.10
CA SER A 361 18.32 -38.57 20.87
C SER A 361 17.76 -39.70 20.01
N THR A 362 18.50 -40.80 19.83
CA THR A 362 17.93 -41.98 19.17
C THR A 362 18.40 -43.29 19.80
N ILE A 363 17.50 -43.84 20.61
CA ILE A 363 17.01 -45.24 20.58
C ILE A 363 17.90 -46.16 19.73
N ASN A 364 18.59 -47.09 20.41
CA ASN A 364 19.30 -48.19 19.79
C ASN A 364 18.38 -48.96 18.84
N ARG A 365 18.86 -49.22 17.61
CA ARG A 365 18.22 -50.11 16.63
C ARG A 365 17.85 -51.43 17.30
N ILE A 366 16.57 -51.62 17.64
CA ILE A 366 16.08 -52.88 18.20
C ILE A 366 16.08 -53.92 17.07
N ARG A 367 17.10 -54.77 17.04
CA ARG A 367 17.27 -55.78 15.97
C ARG A 367 16.55 -57.09 16.26
N ASN A 368 16.12 -57.36 17.48
CA ASN A 368 15.31 -58.54 17.80
C ASN A 368 14.26 -58.17 18.84
N ILE A 369 12.99 -58.22 18.43
CA ILE A 369 11.85 -58.12 19.35
C ILE A 369 11.22 -59.50 19.43
N SER A 370 11.40 -60.18 20.56
CA SER A 370 10.84 -61.51 20.83
C SER A 370 9.31 -61.49 20.98
N ASN A 371 8.72 -60.31 21.17
CA ASN A 371 7.29 -60.12 21.41
C ASN A 371 6.49 -59.96 20.09
N PRO A 372 5.53 -60.86 19.79
CA PRO A 372 4.78 -60.85 18.53
C PRO A 372 3.89 -59.61 18.33
N VAL A 373 3.40 -58.98 19.41
CA VAL A 373 2.57 -57.76 19.33
C VAL A 373 3.40 -56.56 18.86
N LEU A 374 4.61 -56.42 19.37
CA LEU A 374 5.53 -55.36 18.98
C LEU A 374 6.05 -55.55 17.55
N ARG A 375 6.22 -56.79 17.10
CA ARG A 375 6.57 -57.09 15.70
C ARG A 375 5.47 -56.65 14.73
N ARG A 376 4.20 -56.92 15.04
CA ARG A 376 3.04 -56.43 14.25
C ARG A 376 2.97 -54.90 14.22
N LYS A 377 3.18 -54.22 15.36
CA LYS A 377 3.24 -52.74 15.42
C LYS A 377 4.36 -52.17 14.56
N LEU A 378 5.55 -52.78 14.59
CA LEU A 378 6.71 -52.34 13.79
C LEU A 378 6.45 -52.53 12.28
N SER A 379 5.87 -53.67 11.88
CA SER A 379 5.43 -53.89 10.49
C SER A 379 4.38 -52.87 10.04
N ALA A 380 3.39 -52.55 10.89
CA ALA A 380 2.39 -51.53 10.58
C ALA A 380 3.01 -50.13 10.39
N ILE A 381 3.98 -49.74 11.24
CA ILE A 381 4.71 -48.47 11.09
C ILE A 381 5.54 -48.46 9.81
N GLN A 382 6.24 -49.55 9.49
CA GLN A 382 6.99 -49.67 8.23
C GLN A 382 6.09 -49.55 7.01
N MET A 383 4.91 -50.19 7.02
CA MET A 383 3.92 -50.03 5.96
C MET A 383 3.39 -48.60 5.87
N LYS A 384 3.15 -47.93 7.00
CA LYS A 384 2.74 -46.51 7.02
C LYS A 384 3.81 -45.62 6.41
N VAL A 385 5.08 -45.78 6.78
CA VAL A 385 6.21 -45.03 6.22
C VAL A 385 6.36 -45.29 4.71
N ARG A 386 6.15 -46.52 4.25
CA ARG A 386 6.15 -46.83 2.81
C ARG A 386 5.00 -46.14 2.07
N ARG A 387 3.77 -46.15 2.62
CA ARG A 387 2.63 -45.43 2.04
C ARG A 387 2.88 -43.92 1.96
N GLU A 388 3.40 -43.31 3.03
CA GLU A 388 3.72 -41.88 3.05
C GLU A 388 4.82 -41.51 2.04
N ARG A 389 5.85 -42.36 1.89
CA ARG A 389 6.89 -42.16 0.85
C ARG A 389 6.30 -42.25 -0.55
N TYR A 390 5.43 -43.21 -0.79
CA TYR A 390 4.79 -43.40 -2.09
C TYR A 390 3.85 -42.23 -2.44
N GLN A 391 3.04 -41.76 -1.49
CA GLN A 391 2.21 -40.56 -1.66
C GLN A 391 3.06 -39.31 -1.95
N LYS A 392 4.20 -39.16 -1.27
CA LYS A 392 5.14 -38.06 -1.52
C LYS A 392 5.76 -38.13 -2.93
N LEU A 393 6.08 -39.33 -3.41
CA LEU A 393 6.59 -39.55 -4.77
C LEU A 393 5.52 -39.19 -5.81
N GLN A 394 4.31 -39.71 -5.69
CA GLN A 394 3.20 -39.36 -6.58
C GLN A 394 2.90 -37.86 -6.59
N ALA A 395 2.91 -37.21 -5.43
CA ALA A 395 2.71 -35.76 -5.35
C ALA A 395 3.82 -34.99 -6.09
N LYS A 396 5.09 -35.44 -5.98
CA LYS A 396 6.21 -34.84 -6.72
C LYS A 396 6.06 -35.01 -8.23
N ASP A 397 5.68 -36.19 -8.69
CA ASP A 397 5.50 -36.48 -10.11
C ASP A 397 4.31 -35.67 -10.67
N ARG A 398 3.23 -35.54 -9.91
CA ARG A 398 2.09 -34.68 -10.28
C ARG A 398 2.48 -33.22 -10.40
N VAL A 399 3.28 -32.69 -9.47
CA VAL A 399 3.82 -31.33 -9.56
C VAL A 399 4.70 -31.16 -10.80
N LYS A 400 5.57 -32.13 -11.11
CA LYS A 400 6.42 -32.12 -12.30
C LYS A 400 5.60 -32.13 -13.60
N HIS A 401 4.56 -32.95 -13.67
CA HIS A 401 3.65 -33.01 -14.80
C HIS A 401 2.90 -31.68 -14.98
N LEU A 402 2.28 -31.16 -13.91
CA LEU A 402 1.56 -29.88 -13.94
C LEU A 402 2.46 -28.71 -14.37
N MET A 403 3.70 -28.64 -13.86
CA MET A 403 4.68 -27.63 -14.32
C MET A 403 4.98 -27.75 -15.81
N THR A 404 4.99 -28.97 -16.36
CA THR A 404 5.24 -29.20 -17.78
C THR A 404 4.03 -28.74 -18.61
N CYS A 405 2.81 -29.07 -18.19
CA CYS A 405 1.58 -28.58 -18.82
C CYS A 405 1.47 -27.06 -18.79
N MET A 406 1.80 -26.43 -17.67
CA MET A 406 1.83 -24.96 -17.55
C MET A 406 2.81 -24.34 -18.56
N LYS A 407 4.04 -24.87 -18.66
CA LYS A 407 5.02 -24.39 -19.64
C LYS A 407 4.56 -24.55 -21.09
N THR A 408 3.88 -25.65 -21.42
CA THR A 408 3.33 -25.84 -22.77
C THR A 408 2.22 -24.83 -23.07
N GLN A 409 1.36 -24.52 -22.09
CA GLN A 409 0.32 -23.50 -22.25
C GLN A 409 0.93 -22.09 -22.34
N GLU A 410 1.94 -21.78 -21.54
CA GLU A 410 2.70 -20.51 -21.64
C GLU A 410 3.31 -20.32 -23.03
N ALA A 411 3.89 -21.38 -23.61
CA ALA A 411 4.42 -21.35 -24.98
C ALA A 411 3.32 -21.15 -26.04
N GLN A 412 2.16 -21.79 -25.86
CA GLN A 412 1.01 -21.57 -26.75
C GLN A 412 0.50 -20.12 -26.68
N ILE A 413 0.43 -19.54 -25.48
CA ILE A 413 0.01 -18.14 -25.29
C ILE A 413 1.04 -17.17 -25.87
N ALA A 414 2.33 -17.42 -25.68
CA ALA A 414 3.40 -16.59 -26.24
C ALA A 414 3.44 -16.60 -27.77
N ASN A 415 2.95 -17.67 -28.40
CA ASN A 415 2.89 -17.82 -29.86
C ASN A 415 1.57 -17.33 -30.49
N MET A 416 0.61 -16.85 -29.71
CA MET A 416 -0.60 -16.23 -30.27
C MET A 416 -0.26 -14.86 -30.86
N GLN A 417 -0.55 -14.67 -32.16
CA GLN A 417 -0.43 -13.39 -32.86
C GLN A 417 -1.73 -12.58 -32.76
N ASP A 418 -1.65 -11.25 -32.86
CA ASP A 418 -2.80 -10.34 -32.78
C ASP A 418 -3.92 -10.72 -33.79
N MET A 419 -3.54 -11.17 -35.00
CA MET A 419 -4.50 -11.61 -36.03
C MET A 419 -5.29 -12.87 -35.64
N THR A 420 -4.75 -13.74 -34.78
CA THR A 420 -5.46 -14.95 -34.32
C THR A 420 -6.47 -14.61 -33.23
N LEU A 421 -6.17 -13.58 -32.41
CA LEU A 421 -7.05 -13.08 -31.38
C LEU A 421 -8.27 -12.37 -31.97
N GLU A 422 -8.05 -11.50 -32.95
CA GLU A 422 -9.13 -10.77 -33.61
C GLU A 422 -10.12 -11.70 -34.31
N LYS A 423 -9.62 -12.75 -34.98
CA LYS A 423 -10.46 -13.78 -35.60
C LYS A 423 -11.31 -14.53 -34.56
N LYS A 424 -10.71 -14.99 -33.46
CA LYS A 424 -11.46 -15.66 -32.38
C LYS A 424 -12.46 -14.74 -31.67
N CYS A 425 -12.09 -13.48 -31.45
CA CYS A 425 -12.98 -12.50 -30.84
C CYS A 425 -14.15 -12.12 -31.77
N ALA A 426 -13.94 -12.15 -33.09
CA ALA A 426 -14.99 -11.98 -34.08
C ALA A 426 -15.91 -13.20 -34.14
N GLU A 427 -15.36 -14.43 -34.15
CA GLU A 427 -16.13 -15.69 -34.10
C GLU A 427 -17.02 -15.78 -32.85
N LEU A 428 -16.53 -15.29 -31.71
CA LEU A 428 -17.25 -15.31 -30.43
C LEU A 428 -18.12 -14.07 -30.16
N ASN A 429 -18.23 -13.13 -31.11
CA ASN A 429 -18.98 -11.88 -30.97
C ASN A 429 -18.69 -11.10 -29.68
N VAL A 430 -17.40 -11.00 -29.32
CA VAL A 430 -16.97 -10.30 -28.09
C VAL A 430 -17.19 -8.78 -28.24
N PRO A 431 -17.73 -8.07 -27.22
CA PRO A 431 -17.85 -6.61 -27.25
C PRO A 431 -16.51 -5.89 -27.43
N GLU A 432 -16.50 -4.75 -28.14
CA GLU A 432 -15.28 -3.99 -28.45
C GLU A 432 -14.48 -3.56 -27.19
N THR A 433 -15.16 -3.19 -26.11
CA THR A 433 -14.50 -2.83 -24.84
C THR A 433 -13.77 -4.01 -24.21
N GLN A 434 -14.31 -5.23 -24.35
CA GLN A 434 -13.66 -6.45 -23.88
C GLN A 434 -12.51 -6.84 -24.79
N LYS A 435 -12.66 -6.68 -26.12
CA LYS A 435 -11.56 -6.85 -27.08
C LYS A 435 -10.38 -5.95 -26.75
N LEU A 436 -10.63 -4.67 -26.49
CA LEU A 436 -9.59 -3.71 -26.11
C LEU A 436 -8.88 -4.12 -24.81
N ALA A 437 -9.64 -4.52 -23.78
CA ALA A 437 -9.06 -5.01 -22.53
C ALA A 437 -8.18 -6.25 -22.73
N LEU A 438 -8.62 -7.20 -23.57
CA LEU A 438 -7.85 -8.40 -23.90
C LEU A 438 -6.56 -8.07 -24.66
N LYS A 439 -6.63 -7.18 -25.66
CA LYS A 439 -5.45 -6.70 -26.39
C LYS A 439 -4.43 -6.08 -25.44
N GLU A 440 -4.87 -5.26 -24.49
CA GLU A 440 -4.00 -4.65 -23.48
C GLU A 440 -3.43 -5.66 -22.49
N ILE A 441 -4.20 -6.67 -22.08
CA ILE A 441 -3.70 -7.77 -21.23
C ILE A 441 -2.59 -8.54 -21.95
N ILE A 442 -2.78 -8.87 -23.22
CA ILE A 442 -1.77 -9.60 -24.02
C ILE A 442 -0.55 -8.73 -24.28
N ALA A 443 -0.75 -7.47 -24.67
CA ALA A 443 0.32 -6.52 -24.88
C ALA A 443 1.16 -6.33 -23.61
N THR A 444 0.53 -6.27 -22.43
CA THR A 444 1.26 -6.16 -21.16
C THR A 444 1.93 -7.46 -20.72
N ALA A 445 1.33 -8.62 -21.00
CA ALA A 445 1.94 -9.92 -20.74
C ALA A 445 3.20 -10.16 -21.60
N SER A 446 3.22 -9.64 -22.84
CA SER A 446 4.36 -9.76 -23.75
C SER A 446 5.63 -9.03 -23.27
N LYS A 447 5.51 -8.07 -22.34
CA LYS A 447 6.63 -7.23 -21.89
C LYS A 447 7.30 -7.83 -20.65
N LYS A 448 8.62 -8.03 -20.72
CA LYS A 448 9.46 -8.54 -19.62
C LYS A 448 9.50 -7.62 -18.38
N ASN A 449 9.33 -6.31 -18.57
CA ASN A 449 9.40 -5.33 -17.47
C ASN A 449 8.08 -4.57 -17.34
N VAL A 450 7.56 -4.51 -16.12
CA VAL A 450 6.36 -3.75 -15.74
C VAL A 450 6.47 -2.26 -16.11
N LYS A 451 7.68 -1.68 -16.10
CA LYS A 451 7.93 -0.28 -16.46
C LYS A 451 7.97 -0.01 -17.96
N GLY A 452 8.05 -1.06 -18.80
CA GLY A 452 8.08 -0.94 -20.26
C GLY A 452 6.71 -0.93 -20.92
N ARG A 453 5.63 -0.81 -20.13
CA ARG A 453 4.25 -0.81 -20.62
C ARG A 453 3.92 0.54 -21.26
N ARG A 454 3.39 0.51 -22.48
CA ARG A 454 2.77 1.65 -23.14
C ARG A 454 1.31 1.27 -23.37
N TYR A 455 0.40 2.18 -23.03
CA TYR A 455 -1.03 1.98 -23.17
C TYR A 455 -1.50 2.69 -24.43
N THR A 456 -2.49 2.11 -25.11
CA THR A 456 -3.19 2.79 -26.21
C THR A 456 -4.03 3.96 -25.70
N GLU A 457 -4.29 4.95 -26.56
CA GLU A 457 -5.10 6.12 -26.20
C GLU A 457 -6.55 5.74 -25.84
N GLU A 458 -7.13 4.79 -26.56
CA GLU A 458 -8.45 4.23 -26.28
C GLU A 458 -8.51 3.60 -24.89
N TRP A 459 -7.47 2.84 -24.51
CA TRP A 459 -7.39 2.25 -23.17
C TRP A 459 -7.22 3.30 -22.08
N ILE A 460 -6.41 4.33 -22.32
CA ILE A 460 -6.28 5.46 -21.39
C ILE A 460 -7.62 6.15 -21.20
N MET A 461 -8.38 6.39 -22.27
CA MET A 461 -9.70 7.00 -22.20
C MET A 461 -10.66 6.16 -21.35
N LEU A 462 -10.70 4.84 -21.58
CA LEU A 462 -11.50 3.93 -20.75
C LEU A 462 -11.05 3.94 -19.28
N CYS A 463 -9.74 3.99 -19.04
CA CYS A 463 -9.18 4.10 -17.69
C CYS A 463 -9.54 5.43 -17.01
N MET A 464 -9.58 6.55 -17.74
CA MET A 464 -10.05 7.84 -17.25
C MET A 464 -11.52 7.76 -16.84
N LEU A 465 -12.38 7.16 -17.68
CA LEU A 465 -13.81 6.97 -17.38
C LEU A 465 -14.02 6.08 -16.15
N MET A 466 -13.27 4.97 -16.03
CA MET A 466 -13.30 4.12 -14.84
C MET A 466 -12.87 4.89 -13.58
N ASN A 467 -11.82 5.72 -13.70
CA ASN A 467 -11.32 6.52 -12.59
C ASN A 467 -12.32 7.60 -12.14
N ILE A 468 -13.01 8.25 -13.09
CA ILE A 468 -14.08 9.23 -12.81
C ILE A 468 -15.21 8.57 -12.03
N ARG A 469 -15.64 7.37 -12.43
CA ARG A 469 -16.73 6.66 -11.74
C ARG A 469 -16.35 6.22 -10.33
N SER A 470 -15.15 5.67 -10.15
CA SER A 470 -14.66 5.31 -8.82
C SER A 470 -13.15 5.13 -8.78
N VAL A 471 -12.45 6.09 -8.18
CA VAL A 471 -11.01 6.01 -7.92
C VAL A 471 -10.67 4.81 -7.03
N GLY A 472 -11.51 4.52 -6.03
CA GLY A 472 -11.30 3.41 -5.10
C GLY A 472 -11.38 2.05 -5.79
N TYR A 473 -12.38 1.85 -6.65
CA TYR A 473 -12.51 0.62 -7.43
C TYR A 473 -11.39 0.50 -8.47
N TYR A 474 -11.04 1.60 -9.13
CA TYR A 474 -9.91 1.66 -10.05
C TYR A 474 -8.59 1.26 -9.37
N GLU A 475 -8.32 1.79 -8.17
CA GLU A 475 -7.14 1.41 -7.40
C GLU A 475 -7.18 -0.05 -6.92
N PHE A 476 -8.36 -0.57 -6.57
CA PHE A 476 -8.53 -1.98 -6.22
C PHE A 476 -8.16 -2.89 -7.39
N LEU A 477 -8.70 -2.64 -8.58
CA LEU A 477 -8.38 -3.41 -9.80
C LEU A 477 -6.89 -3.36 -10.11
N ARG A 478 -6.27 -2.18 -9.97
CA ARG A 478 -4.84 -1.98 -10.22
C ARG A 478 -3.96 -2.67 -9.18
N LYS A 479 -4.24 -2.52 -7.88
CA LYS A 479 -3.41 -3.08 -6.80
C LYS A 479 -3.45 -4.61 -6.78
N ASN A 480 -4.58 -5.21 -7.16
CA ASN A 480 -4.74 -6.65 -7.28
C ASN A 480 -4.31 -7.22 -8.64
N ASN A 481 -3.74 -6.39 -9.53
CA ASN A 481 -3.32 -6.78 -10.88
C ASN A 481 -4.42 -7.49 -11.70
N ILE A 482 -5.69 -7.11 -11.50
CA ILE A 482 -6.83 -7.69 -12.23
C ILE A 482 -6.81 -7.21 -13.68
N LEU A 483 -6.51 -5.93 -13.90
CA LEU A 483 -6.38 -5.33 -15.23
C LEU A 483 -5.06 -4.54 -15.34
N PRO A 484 -4.50 -4.41 -16.55
CA PRO A 484 -3.31 -3.61 -16.82
C PRO A 484 -3.66 -2.11 -16.79
N LEU A 485 -3.83 -1.57 -15.58
CA LEU A 485 -4.27 -0.18 -15.39
C LEU A 485 -3.10 0.78 -15.15
N PRO A 486 -3.08 1.96 -15.81
CA PRO A 486 -2.10 3.00 -15.53
C PRO A 486 -2.22 3.51 -14.09
N CYS A 487 -1.14 4.08 -13.56
CA CYS A 487 -1.19 4.68 -12.24
C CYS A 487 -2.11 5.91 -12.22
N THR A 488 -2.73 6.18 -11.06
CA THR A 488 -3.62 7.34 -10.89
C THR A 488 -2.91 8.66 -11.18
N ARG A 489 -1.60 8.73 -10.97
CA ARG A 489 -0.77 9.89 -11.37
C ARG A 489 -0.77 10.11 -12.88
N MET A 490 -0.64 9.05 -13.68
CA MET A 490 -0.69 9.15 -15.14
C MET A 490 -2.07 9.61 -15.59
N ILE A 491 -3.14 9.05 -15.02
CA ILE A 491 -4.51 9.50 -15.28
C ILE A 491 -4.70 10.99 -14.95
N ARG A 492 -4.17 11.46 -13.81
CA ARG A 492 -4.18 12.89 -13.45
C ARG A 492 -3.39 13.75 -14.43
N ASN A 493 -2.28 13.27 -14.96
CA ASN A 493 -1.54 13.99 -16.00
C ASN A 493 -2.39 14.14 -17.27
N TYR A 494 -3.11 13.10 -17.69
CA TYR A 494 -4.04 13.20 -18.81
C TYR A 494 -5.19 14.18 -18.52
N PHE A 495 -5.79 14.13 -17.32
CA PHE A 495 -6.78 15.15 -16.92
C PHE A 495 -6.20 16.56 -16.93
N SER A 496 -4.93 16.72 -16.57
CA SER A 496 -4.29 18.04 -16.59
C SER A 496 -4.13 18.60 -18.01
N LEU A 497 -4.20 17.78 -19.07
CA LEU A 497 -4.17 18.26 -20.45
C LEU A 497 -5.48 18.95 -20.83
N ILE A 498 -6.59 18.58 -20.19
CA ILE A 498 -7.91 19.17 -20.42
C ILE A 498 -7.97 20.50 -19.67
N ASN A 499 -8.12 21.60 -20.42
CA ASN A 499 -8.22 22.94 -19.84
C ASN A 499 -9.70 23.29 -19.58
N ALA A 500 -10.17 23.09 -18.34
CA ALA A 500 -11.52 23.46 -17.94
C ALA A 500 -11.49 24.86 -17.29
N MET A 501 -11.59 25.91 -18.11
CA MET A 501 -11.69 27.29 -17.63
C MET A 501 -13.15 27.70 -17.40
N CYS A 502 -13.37 28.81 -16.70
CA CYS A 502 -14.71 29.41 -16.64
C CYS A 502 -15.04 30.08 -17.98
N GLY A 503 -16.33 30.16 -18.30
CA GLY A 503 -16.81 30.71 -19.57
C GLY A 503 -17.15 29.66 -20.62
N PHE A 504 -17.23 30.12 -21.86
CA PHE A 504 -17.55 29.31 -23.04
C PHE A 504 -16.26 28.85 -23.70
N ASP A 505 -16.06 27.53 -23.83
CA ASP A 505 -14.85 26.96 -24.42
C ASP A 505 -15.03 26.68 -25.92
N GLU A 506 -14.21 27.30 -26.76
CA GLU A 506 -14.23 27.10 -28.22
C GLU A 506 -13.81 25.68 -28.64
N GLN A 507 -12.90 25.03 -27.91
CA GLN A 507 -12.49 23.65 -28.23
C GLN A 507 -13.64 22.70 -27.96
N PHE A 508 -14.35 22.90 -26.86
CA PHE A 508 -15.59 22.19 -26.57
C PHE A 508 -16.66 22.45 -27.63
N ALA A 509 -16.83 23.70 -28.10
CA ALA A 509 -17.80 24.06 -29.14
C ALA A 509 -17.62 23.21 -30.40
N LYS A 510 -16.38 23.10 -30.90
CA LYS A 510 -16.03 22.31 -32.09
C LYS A 510 -16.30 20.82 -31.91
N LEU A 511 -16.10 20.29 -30.70
CA LEU A 511 -16.41 18.90 -30.39
C LEU A 511 -17.93 18.68 -30.30
N PHE A 512 -18.65 19.65 -29.72
CA PHE A 512 -20.09 19.60 -29.56
C PHE A 512 -20.81 19.75 -30.90
N GLU A 513 -20.31 20.59 -31.81
CA GLU A 513 -20.78 20.71 -33.19
C GLU A 513 -20.70 19.36 -33.91
N LYS A 514 -19.57 18.66 -33.83
CA LYS A 514 -19.43 17.29 -34.40
C LYS A 514 -20.42 16.31 -33.77
N HIS A 515 -20.66 16.42 -32.46
CA HIS A 515 -21.64 15.61 -31.77
C HIS A 515 -23.05 15.87 -32.30
N LEU A 516 -23.48 17.12 -32.40
CA LEU A 516 -24.80 17.50 -32.91
C LEU A 516 -24.97 17.19 -34.40
N ALA A 517 -23.90 17.29 -35.19
CA ALA A 517 -23.91 16.90 -36.60
C ALA A 517 -24.27 15.42 -36.79
N SER A 518 -23.87 14.54 -35.85
CA SER A 518 -24.25 13.12 -35.85
C SER A 518 -25.70 12.85 -35.44
N LYS A 519 -26.41 13.85 -34.90
CA LYS A 519 -27.78 13.75 -34.41
C LYS A 519 -28.80 14.16 -35.47
N THR A 520 -30.01 13.61 -35.34
CA THR A 520 -31.13 14.01 -36.21
C THR A 520 -31.58 15.44 -35.89
N PRO A 521 -32.23 16.16 -36.83
CA PRO A 521 -32.68 17.53 -36.59
C PRO A 521 -33.53 17.67 -35.31
N LEU A 522 -34.47 16.75 -35.07
CA LEU A 522 -35.31 16.77 -33.87
C LEU A 522 -34.51 16.64 -32.56
N GLN A 523 -33.43 15.84 -32.56
CA GLN A 523 -32.54 15.67 -31.40
C GLN A 523 -31.70 16.91 -31.09
N ARG A 524 -31.57 17.84 -32.04
CA ARG A 524 -30.85 19.11 -31.85
C ARG A 524 -31.70 20.16 -31.13
N HIS A 525 -33.02 19.96 -31.03
CA HIS A 525 -33.91 20.85 -30.31
C HIS A 525 -33.71 20.67 -28.80
N GLY A 526 -33.50 21.77 -28.08
CA GLY A 526 -33.26 21.74 -26.65
C GLY A 526 -33.61 23.03 -25.93
N VAL A 527 -33.42 22.99 -24.61
CA VAL A 527 -33.59 24.12 -23.69
C VAL A 527 -32.31 24.35 -22.90
N LEU A 528 -32.12 25.60 -22.48
CA LEU A 528 -31.02 26.03 -21.64
C LEU A 528 -31.46 26.00 -20.17
N LEU A 529 -30.73 25.27 -19.32
CA LEU A 529 -30.94 25.24 -17.88
C LEU A 529 -29.87 26.11 -17.21
N LEU A 530 -30.28 26.92 -16.23
CA LEU A 530 -29.37 27.71 -15.41
C LEU A 530 -29.68 27.56 -13.93
N ASP A 531 -28.64 27.37 -13.13
CA ASP A 531 -28.74 27.35 -11.67
C ASP A 531 -27.42 27.77 -11.04
N GLU A 532 -27.49 28.25 -9.79
CA GLU A 532 -26.35 28.70 -9.00
C GLU A 532 -26.03 27.72 -7.86
N ILE A 533 -24.77 27.34 -7.74
CA ILE A 533 -24.28 26.47 -6.66
C ILE A 533 -23.44 27.25 -5.66
N ASN A 534 -23.64 26.98 -4.37
CA ASN A 534 -22.78 27.53 -3.32
C ASN A 534 -21.41 26.83 -3.31
N LEU A 535 -20.35 27.61 -3.32
CA LEU A 535 -18.96 27.17 -3.30
C LEU A 535 -18.29 27.52 -1.96
N ARG A 536 -17.36 26.67 -1.55
CA ARG A 536 -16.46 26.98 -0.43
C ARG A 536 -15.37 27.92 -0.90
N LYS A 537 -15.24 29.08 -0.25
CA LYS A 537 -14.14 30.02 -0.47
C LYS A 537 -12.79 29.32 -0.27
N SER A 538 -11.97 29.33 -1.31
CA SER A 538 -10.60 28.81 -1.28
C SER A 538 -9.84 29.42 -2.45
N VAL A 539 -8.62 29.90 -2.19
CA VAL A 539 -7.72 30.36 -3.24
C VAL A 539 -6.58 29.36 -3.37
N ALA A 540 -6.30 28.91 -4.58
CA ALA A 540 -5.20 28.01 -4.89
C ALA A 540 -4.40 28.56 -6.06
N VAL A 541 -3.11 28.25 -6.13
CA VAL A 541 -2.28 28.62 -7.28
C VAL A 541 -2.27 27.45 -8.27
N SER A 542 -2.67 27.71 -9.51
CA SER A 542 -2.48 26.77 -10.61
C SER A 542 -0.99 26.74 -10.96
N THR A 543 -0.33 25.63 -10.68
CA THR A 543 1.10 25.47 -11.04
C THR A 543 1.33 25.39 -12.55
N LYS A 544 0.27 25.22 -13.34
CA LYS A 544 0.35 25.06 -14.79
C LYS A 544 0.49 26.40 -15.50
N ASN A 545 -0.33 27.37 -15.10
CA ASN A 545 -0.39 28.69 -15.73
C ASN A 545 0.10 29.81 -14.78
N LEU A 546 0.49 29.46 -13.55
CA LEU A 546 0.88 30.39 -12.48
C LEU A 546 -0.22 31.42 -12.13
N THR A 547 -1.48 31.07 -12.39
CA THR A 547 -2.65 31.89 -12.10
C THR A 547 -3.29 31.50 -10.76
N TYR A 548 -4.04 32.42 -10.16
CA TYR A 548 -4.87 32.12 -8.99
C TYR A 548 -6.20 31.51 -9.43
N VAL A 549 -6.62 30.45 -8.75
CA VAL A 549 -7.89 29.74 -8.92
C VAL A 549 -8.73 29.94 -7.68
N GLY A 550 -10.05 30.09 -7.86
CA GLY A 550 -11.01 30.31 -6.77
C GLY A 550 -11.36 31.77 -6.51
N LEU A 551 -11.00 32.64 -7.45
CA LEU A 551 -11.47 34.02 -7.51
C LEU A 551 -12.66 34.13 -8.47
N THR A 552 -13.29 35.31 -8.51
CA THR A 552 -14.38 35.63 -9.43
C THR A 552 -13.86 35.58 -10.87
N ASP A 553 -14.54 34.80 -11.71
CA ASP A 553 -14.14 34.49 -13.07
C ASP A 553 -15.38 34.30 -13.95
N PHE A 554 -15.62 35.28 -14.81
CA PHE A 554 -16.71 35.26 -15.80
C PHE A 554 -16.23 34.84 -17.21
N GLY A 555 -15.06 34.21 -17.31
CA GLY A 555 -14.43 33.84 -18.58
C GLY A 555 -13.73 35.01 -19.28
N ASP A 556 -13.28 34.78 -20.51
CA ASP A 556 -12.39 35.71 -21.24
C ASP A 556 -13.02 37.07 -21.56
N ASP A 557 -14.35 37.14 -21.72
CA ASP A 557 -15.09 38.37 -22.03
C ASP A 557 -15.77 38.99 -20.80
N GLY A 558 -15.53 38.43 -19.61
CA GLY A 558 -16.20 38.82 -18.38
C GLY A 558 -15.32 39.63 -17.43
N GLN A 559 -15.91 40.16 -16.35
CA GLN A 559 -15.15 40.81 -15.30
C GLN A 559 -14.25 39.77 -14.59
N GLN A 560 -12.94 39.92 -14.73
CA GLN A 560 -11.95 39.12 -14.01
C GLN A 560 -11.59 39.79 -12.69
N SER A 561 -11.34 39.00 -11.65
CA SER A 561 -10.91 39.56 -10.38
C SER A 561 -9.55 40.23 -10.47
N THR A 562 -9.44 41.45 -9.96
CA THR A 562 -8.15 42.14 -9.85
C THR A 562 -7.52 41.96 -8.45
N ASP A 563 -8.31 41.52 -7.47
CA ASP A 563 -7.90 41.38 -6.08
C ASP A 563 -8.24 39.98 -5.50
N ILE A 564 -7.36 39.50 -4.63
CA ILE A 564 -7.51 38.25 -3.87
C ILE A 564 -8.76 38.28 -2.96
N THR A 565 -9.23 39.48 -2.58
CA THR A 565 -10.45 39.64 -1.78
C THR A 565 -11.74 39.28 -2.55
N GLU A 566 -11.66 39.11 -3.87
CA GLU A 566 -12.79 38.75 -4.74
C GLU A 566 -12.95 37.22 -4.90
N GLN A 567 -12.84 36.51 -3.78
CA GLN A 567 -13.01 35.06 -3.72
C GLN A 567 -14.40 34.63 -4.20
N ALA A 568 -14.43 33.63 -5.07
CA ALA A 568 -15.68 33.06 -5.54
C ALA A 568 -16.42 32.34 -4.40
N THR A 569 -17.73 32.52 -4.39
CA THR A 569 -18.66 31.94 -3.40
C THR A 569 -19.81 31.21 -4.05
N HIS A 570 -20.11 31.54 -5.31
CA HIS A 570 -21.15 30.91 -6.09
C HIS A 570 -20.55 30.48 -7.42
N GLY A 571 -21.09 29.40 -7.98
CA GLY A 571 -20.81 28.95 -9.34
C GLY A 571 -22.11 28.97 -10.13
N LEU A 572 -22.18 29.76 -11.20
CA LEU A 572 -23.28 29.70 -12.14
C LEU A 572 -22.99 28.60 -13.16
N VAL A 573 -23.90 27.66 -13.33
CA VAL A 573 -23.76 26.56 -14.28
C VAL A 573 -24.84 26.66 -15.34
N LEU A 574 -24.43 26.61 -16.61
CA LEU A 574 -25.32 26.51 -17.75
C LEU A 574 -25.26 25.11 -18.34
N MET A 575 -26.42 24.53 -18.61
CA MET A 575 -26.53 23.19 -19.22
C MET A 575 -27.50 23.21 -20.40
N PHE A 576 -27.13 22.51 -21.47
CA PHE A 576 -28.02 22.20 -22.57
C PHE A 576 -28.76 20.88 -22.27
N GLN A 577 -30.09 20.93 -22.37
CA GLN A 577 -30.96 19.76 -22.27
C GLN A 577 -31.71 19.57 -23.61
N PRO A 578 -31.37 18.55 -24.42
CA PRO A 578 -32.15 18.18 -25.58
C PRO A 578 -33.56 17.72 -25.16
N LEU A 579 -34.56 18.02 -26.01
CA LEU A 579 -35.96 17.62 -25.81
C LEU A 579 -36.24 16.20 -26.31
N ALA A 580 -35.54 15.77 -27.37
CA ALA A 580 -35.73 14.46 -28.01
C ALA A 580 -34.54 13.49 -27.79
N ASP A 581 -33.71 13.74 -26.77
CA ASP A 581 -32.59 12.89 -26.38
C ASP A 581 -32.45 12.87 -24.83
N VAL A 582 -31.66 11.95 -24.29
CA VAL A 582 -31.65 11.60 -22.85
C VAL A 582 -30.44 12.20 -22.11
N TYR A 583 -29.46 12.75 -22.83
CA TYR A 583 -28.28 13.32 -22.19
C TYR A 583 -28.53 14.75 -21.68
N THR A 584 -27.66 15.21 -20.78
CA THR A 584 -27.57 16.61 -20.34
C THR A 584 -26.11 17.02 -20.45
N GLN A 585 -25.84 18.20 -20.99
CA GLN A 585 -24.47 18.65 -21.26
C GLN A 585 -24.21 20.02 -20.62
N PRO A 586 -23.32 20.12 -19.61
CA PRO A 586 -22.80 21.41 -19.16
C PRO A 586 -22.05 22.10 -20.29
N ILE A 587 -22.36 23.38 -20.52
CA ILE A 587 -21.81 24.15 -21.65
C ILE A 587 -20.84 25.23 -21.17
N ALA A 588 -21.08 25.78 -19.98
CA ALA A 588 -20.27 26.83 -19.39
C ALA A 588 -20.48 26.87 -17.87
N VAL A 589 -19.43 27.28 -17.16
CA VAL A 589 -19.44 27.52 -15.72
C VAL A 589 -18.80 28.87 -15.46
N PHE A 590 -19.37 29.64 -14.55
CA PHE A 590 -18.83 30.94 -14.13
C PHE A 590 -18.71 30.97 -12.61
N ALA A 591 -17.69 31.65 -12.09
CA ALA A 591 -17.46 31.79 -10.66
C ALA A 591 -17.71 33.23 -10.21
N SER A 592 -18.54 33.44 -9.19
CA SER A 592 -18.94 34.78 -8.75
C SER A 592 -18.85 34.99 -7.23
N LYS A 593 -18.65 36.25 -6.83
CA LYS A 593 -18.78 36.70 -5.44
C LYS A 593 -20.23 37.15 -5.18
N GLY A 594 -20.99 36.24 -4.57
CA GLY A 594 -22.44 36.34 -4.42
C GLY A 594 -23.19 35.85 -5.66
N PRO A 595 -24.54 35.87 -5.59
CA PRO A 595 -25.39 35.60 -6.75
C PRO A 595 -25.06 36.53 -7.92
N VAL A 596 -25.13 36.01 -9.14
CA VAL A 596 -24.84 36.78 -10.35
C VAL A 596 -25.91 37.85 -10.52
N LYS A 597 -25.47 39.09 -10.79
CA LYS A 597 -26.41 40.21 -11.00
C LYS A 597 -27.27 39.93 -12.24
N GLY A 598 -28.57 40.21 -12.15
CA GLY A 598 -29.51 39.91 -13.24
C GLY A 598 -29.17 40.54 -14.60
N GLU A 599 -28.47 41.68 -14.62
CA GLU A 599 -27.98 42.31 -15.86
C GLU A 599 -26.88 41.48 -16.53
N GLU A 600 -25.90 41.00 -15.76
CA GLU A 600 -24.84 40.13 -16.28
C GLU A 600 -25.39 38.76 -16.66
N LEU A 601 -26.34 38.24 -15.87
CA LEU A 601 -26.99 36.98 -16.18
C LEU A 601 -27.75 37.03 -17.52
N ALA A 602 -28.45 38.12 -17.82
CA ALA A 602 -29.13 38.30 -19.11
C ALA A 602 -28.14 38.29 -20.29
N LYS A 603 -26.99 38.97 -20.16
CA LYS A 603 -25.92 38.94 -21.17
C LYS A 603 -25.38 37.52 -21.37
N ILE A 604 -25.13 36.81 -20.28
CA ILE A 604 -24.62 35.42 -20.29
C ILE A 604 -25.62 34.49 -20.99
N VAL A 605 -26.92 34.61 -20.71
CA VAL A 605 -27.97 33.78 -21.35
C VAL A 605 -28.05 34.03 -22.85
N ILE A 606 -28.04 35.28 -23.29
CA ILE A 606 -28.06 35.61 -24.73
C ILE A 606 -26.81 35.05 -25.41
N LYS A 607 -25.64 35.19 -24.79
CA LYS A 607 -24.38 34.63 -25.29
C LYS A 607 -24.42 33.10 -25.35
N ALA A 608 -25.03 32.44 -24.37
CA ALA A 608 -25.19 30.99 -24.36
C ALA A 608 -26.06 30.48 -25.51
N ILE A 609 -27.15 31.20 -25.82
CA ILE A 609 -28.01 30.89 -26.97
C ILE A 609 -27.21 31.00 -28.27
N PHE A 610 -26.49 32.10 -28.45
CA PHE A 610 -25.63 32.30 -29.62
C PHE A 610 -24.59 31.19 -29.77
N TYR A 611 -23.88 30.86 -28.68
CA TYR A 611 -22.86 29.82 -28.64
C TYR A 611 -23.41 28.44 -29.03
N LEU A 612 -24.62 28.09 -28.57
CA LEU A 612 -25.25 26.80 -28.88
C LEU A 612 -25.80 26.73 -30.31
N GLU A 613 -26.39 27.81 -30.80
CA GLU A 613 -26.89 27.89 -32.18
C GLU A 613 -25.75 27.80 -33.20
N GLN A 614 -24.57 28.39 -32.90
CA GLN A 614 -23.38 28.20 -33.72
C GLN A 614 -22.91 26.74 -33.79
N CYS A 615 -23.12 25.96 -32.73
CA CYS A 615 -22.82 24.52 -32.73
C CYS A 615 -23.88 23.68 -33.47
N GLY A 616 -24.98 24.28 -33.92
CA GLY A 616 -26.09 23.61 -34.60
C GLY A 616 -27.20 23.09 -33.67
N ALA A 617 -27.24 23.52 -32.41
CA ALA A 617 -28.39 23.27 -31.53
C ALA A 617 -29.50 24.28 -31.78
N MET A 618 -30.77 23.88 -31.59
CA MET A 618 -31.92 24.77 -31.72
C MET A 618 -32.54 25.03 -30.34
N ILE A 619 -32.38 26.24 -29.82
CA ILE A 619 -32.83 26.61 -28.48
C ILE A 619 -34.26 27.14 -28.50
N HIS A 620 -35.13 26.45 -27.78
CA HIS A 620 -36.56 26.80 -27.66
C HIS A 620 -36.89 27.51 -26.35
N GLY A 621 -36.07 27.36 -25.32
CA GLY A 621 -36.35 28.03 -24.06
C GLY A 621 -35.25 28.00 -23.02
N VAL A 622 -35.47 28.76 -21.95
CA VAL A 622 -34.58 28.94 -20.81
C VAL A 622 -35.34 28.60 -19.54
N ILE A 623 -34.79 27.71 -18.71
CA ILE A 623 -35.37 27.30 -17.42
C ILE A 623 -34.50 27.82 -16.29
N ALA A 624 -35.12 28.55 -15.36
CA ALA A 624 -34.45 29.13 -14.20
C ALA A 624 -35.35 29.07 -12.94
N ASP A 625 -34.74 29.16 -11.77
CA ASP A 625 -35.50 29.29 -10.53
C ASP A 625 -36.10 30.70 -10.36
N GLY A 626 -37.00 30.86 -9.39
CA GLY A 626 -37.65 32.13 -9.09
C GLY A 626 -36.86 33.07 -8.18
N ALA A 627 -35.53 32.98 -8.12
CA ALA A 627 -34.71 33.90 -7.32
C ALA A 627 -34.83 35.35 -7.80
N SER A 628 -34.54 36.32 -6.91
CA SER A 628 -34.65 37.75 -7.23
C SER A 628 -33.74 38.20 -8.36
N THR A 629 -32.55 37.60 -8.49
CA THR A 629 -31.60 37.82 -9.59
C THR A 629 -32.16 37.35 -10.92
N ASN A 630 -32.74 36.15 -10.95
CA ASN A 630 -33.40 35.56 -12.12
C ASN A 630 -34.65 36.35 -12.53
N ALA A 631 -35.44 36.83 -11.56
CA ALA A 631 -36.58 37.72 -11.83
C ALA A 631 -36.15 39.05 -12.47
N LYS A 632 -34.99 39.61 -12.07
CA LYS A 632 -34.42 40.81 -12.72
C LYS A 632 -33.97 40.51 -14.14
N MET A 633 -33.32 39.35 -14.38
CA MET A 633 -32.97 38.89 -15.73
C MET A 633 -34.22 38.77 -16.62
N TRP A 634 -35.29 38.14 -16.13
CA TRP A 634 -36.56 38.02 -16.86
C TRP A 634 -37.10 39.39 -17.26
N SER A 635 -37.10 40.34 -16.33
CA SER A 635 -37.58 41.70 -16.58
C SER A 635 -36.76 42.41 -17.68
N ILE A 636 -35.44 42.21 -17.70
CA ILE A 636 -34.54 42.78 -18.72
C ILE A 636 -34.79 42.16 -20.11
N LEU A 637 -35.13 40.87 -20.16
CA LEU A 637 -35.49 40.17 -21.39
C LEU A 637 -36.94 40.47 -21.85
N GLY A 638 -37.67 41.35 -21.15
CA GLY A 638 -39.06 41.69 -21.47
C GLY A 638 -40.09 40.65 -21.03
N ILE A 639 -39.70 39.71 -20.16
CA ILE A 639 -40.57 38.67 -19.60
C ILE A 639 -41.29 39.24 -18.37
N THR A 640 -42.62 39.17 -18.40
CA THR A 640 -43.46 39.66 -17.32
C THR A 640 -44.50 38.61 -16.96
N GLY A 641 -44.52 38.17 -15.70
CA GLY A 641 -45.52 37.22 -15.18
C GLY A 641 -46.69 37.94 -14.51
N SER A 642 -47.24 38.98 -15.14
CA SER A 642 -48.30 39.81 -14.56
C SER A 642 -49.68 39.40 -15.07
N MET A 643 -50.71 39.51 -14.24
CA MET A 643 -52.08 39.10 -14.59
C MET A 643 -52.61 39.76 -15.89
N GLU A 644 -52.28 41.02 -16.13
CA GLU A 644 -52.81 41.82 -17.25
C GLU A 644 -51.90 41.78 -18.48
N ASN A 645 -50.61 41.49 -18.30
CA ASN A 645 -49.62 41.41 -19.35
C ASN A 645 -48.66 40.26 -19.01
N THR A 646 -49.02 39.04 -19.41
CA THR A 646 -48.15 37.86 -19.26
C THR A 646 -47.37 37.66 -20.55
N THR A 647 -46.08 38.00 -20.54
CA THR A 647 -45.13 37.70 -21.62
C THR A 647 -44.16 36.63 -21.15
N THR A 648 -44.23 35.44 -21.75
CA THR A 648 -43.40 34.27 -21.39
C THR A 648 -42.30 33.96 -22.40
N TRP A 649 -42.10 34.83 -23.39
CA TRP A 649 -41.10 34.64 -24.44
C TRP A 649 -40.45 35.96 -24.85
N PHE A 650 -39.26 35.87 -25.41
CA PHE A 650 -38.56 36.97 -26.07
C PHE A 650 -38.10 36.53 -27.47
N THR A 651 -37.85 37.50 -28.35
CA THR A 651 -37.41 37.21 -29.73
C THR A 651 -36.01 36.60 -29.73
N HIS A 652 -35.80 35.56 -30.54
CA HIS A 652 -34.52 34.87 -30.60
C HIS A 652 -33.42 35.82 -31.13
N PRO A 653 -32.23 35.86 -30.50
CA PRO A 653 -31.21 36.89 -30.80
C PRO A 653 -30.60 36.80 -32.20
N LEU A 654 -30.72 35.65 -32.87
CA LEU A 654 -30.22 35.43 -34.23
C LEU A 654 -31.33 35.34 -35.30
N ASP A 655 -32.58 35.22 -34.87
CA ASP A 655 -33.70 34.94 -35.77
C ASP A 655 -34.96 35.66 -35.27
N ASN A 656 -35.39 36.67 -36.01
CA ASN A 656 -36.52 37.50 -35.61
C ASN A 656 -37.87 36.77 -35.68
N GLU A 657 -37.97 35.66 -36.39
CA GLU A 657 -39.20 34.86 -36.50
C GLU A 657 -39.35 33.85 -35.36
N ARG A 658 -38.23 33.49 -34.72
CA ARG A 658 -38.21 32.53 -33.62
C ARG A 658 -38.39 33.19 -32.27
N LYS A 659 -39.05 32.44 -31.38
CA LYS A 659 -39.27 32.83 -29.98
C LYS A 659 -38.50 31.90 -29.05
N VAL A 660 -37.97 32.46 -27.97
CA VAL A 660 -37.36 31.72 -26.87
C VAL A 660 -38.27 31.86 -25.66
N PHE A 661 -38.82 30.73 -25.20
CA PHE A 661 -39.72 30.67 -24.06
C PHE A 661 -38.94 30.62 -22.75
N VAL A 662 -39.45 31.28 -21.71
CA VAL A 662 -38.85 31.25 -20.37
C VAL A 662 -39.76 30.48 -19.44
N PHE A 663 -39.18 29.53 -18.71
CA PHE A 663 -39.88 28.65 -17.79
C PHE A 663 -39.31 28.79 -16.38
N SER A 664 -40.20 28.80 -15.39
CA SER A 664 -39.82 28.71 -13.99
C SER A 664 -39.68 27.25 -13.58
N ASP A 665 -38.73 26.95 -12.70
CA ASP A 665 -38.63 25.62 -12.11
C ASP A 665 -39.82 25.32 -11.20
N ILE A 666 -40.75 24.51 -11.72
CA ILE A 666 -41.96 24.09 -11.00
C ILE A 666 -41.68 23.35 -9.69
N CYS A 667 -40.58 22.60 -9.60
CA CYS A 667 -40.17 21.91 -8.38
C CYS A 667 -39.78 22.91 -7.29
N HIS A 668 -39.21 24.06 -7.68
CA HIS A 668 -38.95 25.17 -6.76
C HIS A 668 -40.23 25.90 -6.38
N VAL A 669 -41.13 26.13 -7.33
CA VAL A 669 -42.41 26.79 -7.09
C VAL A 669 -43.27 26.00 -6.09
N ILE A 670 -43.42 24.67 -6.22
CA ILE A 670 -44.21 23.87 -5.28
C ILE A 670 -43.61 23.87 -3.85
N LYS A 671 -42.27 23.89 -3.73
CA LYS A 671 -41.60 24.08 -2.43
C LYS A 671 -41.96 25.44 -1.82
N ASN A 672 -41.99 26.49 -2.63
CA ASN A 672 -42.32 27.84 -2.18
C ASN A 672 -43.78 27.95 -1.73
N VAL A 673 -44.72 27.33 -2.44
CA VAL A 673 -46.13 27.22 -2.04
C VAL A 673 -46.25 26.52 -0.68
N ARG A 674 -45.60 25.36 -0.50
CA ARG A 674 -45.58 24.66 0.80
C ARG A 674 -44.97 25.53 1.90
N ASN A 675 -43.81 26.13 1.64
CA ASN A 675 -43.10 26.94 2.63
C ASN A 675 -43.93 28.18 3.03
N ARG A 676 -44.65 28.79 2.07
CA ARG A 676 -45.57 29.90 2.33
C ARG A 676 -46.70 29.47 3.25
N LEU A 677 -47.39 28.37 2.93
CA LEU A 677 -48.47 27.84 3.77
C LEU A 677 -47.96 27.42 5.15
N TYR A 678 -46.77 26.81 5.24
CA TYR A 678 -46.15 26.44 6.51
C TYR A 678 -45.80 27.64 7.38
N ASN A 679 -45.25 28.71 6.80
CA ASN A 679 -44.78 29.88 7.56
C ASN A 679 -45.93 30.78 8.01
N LYS A 680 -46.93 31.02 7.15
CA LYS A 680 -48.09 31.88 7.45
C LYS A 680 -49.30 31.13 8.00
N LYS A 681 -49.27 29.80 7.99
CA LYS A 681 -50.28 28.86 8.53
C LYS A 681 -51.66 28.88 7.87
N LYS A 682 -52.03 29.95 7.16
CA LYS A 682 -53.32 30.11 6.50
C LYS A 682 -53.20 30.77 5.12
N LEU A 683 -54.06 30.35 4.20
CA LEU A 683 -54.31 31.00 2.91
C LEU A 683 -55.84 31.08 2.70
N ARG A 684 -56.32 32.02 1.88
CA ARG A 684 -57.76 32.16 1.59
C ARG A 684 -57.96 32.65 0.15
N PHE A 685 -58.92 32.06 -0.57
CA PHE A 685 -59.20 32.43 -1.97
C PHE A 685 -60.11 33.64 -2.11
N LYS A 686 -61.20 33.68 -1.34
CA LYS A 686 -62.20 34.75 -1.27
C LYS A 686 -62.72 34.88 0.15
N SER A 687 -63.32 36.02 0.49
CA SER A 687 -63.87 36.23 1.84
C SER A 687 -64.96 35.25 2.25
N THR A 688 -65.71 34.75 1.27
CA THR A 688 -66.80 33.78 1.46
C THR A 688 -66.33 32.35 1.64
N HIS A 689 -65.05 32.05 1.34
CA HIS A 689 -64.50 30.69 1.41
C HIS A 689 -63.78 30.45 2.73
N ASN A 690 -63.74 29.17 3.15
CA ASN A 690 -62.95 28.76 4.30
C ASN A 690 -61.45 28.93 4.04
N TYR A 691 -60.68 28.96 5.13
CA TYR A 691 -59.22 29.05 5.06
C TYR A 691 -58.60 27.69 4.72
N VAL A 692 -57.55 27.73 3.91
CA VAL A 692 -56.60 26.62 3.77
C VAL A 692 -55.63 26.68 4.94
N TYR A 693 -55.72 25.74 5.87
CA TYR A 693 -54.89 25.74 7.09
C TYR A 693 -53.82 24.65 7.08
N TRP A 694 -52.61 25.01 7.50
CA TRP A 694 -51.56 24.02 7.76
C TRP A 694 -51.93 23.05 8.89
N LYS A 695 -52.72 23.52 9.87
CA LYS A 695 -53.18 22.74 11.03
C LYS A 695 -53.87 21.44 10.64
N TYR A 696 -54.55 21.39 9.49
CA TYR A 696 -55.21 20.17 9.03
C TYR A 696 -54.20 19.06 8.72
N PHE A 697 -53.01 19.39 8.21
CA PHE A 697 -51.95 18.38 8.00
C PHE A 697 -51.34 17.90 9.31
N ASP A 698 -51.16 18.79 10.30
CA ASP A 698 -50.71 18.41 11.64
C ASP A 698 -51.72 17.44 12.29
N THR A 699 -53.00 17.77 12.19
CA THR A 699 -54.12 16.99 12.75
C THR A 699 -54.26 15.64 12.05
N LEU A 700 -54.19 15.63 10.71
CA LEU A 700 -54.17 14.43 9.89
C LEU A 700 -53.06 13.47 10.34
N TYR A 701 -51.83 13.95 10.45
CA TYR A 701 -50.71 13.10 10.83
C TYR A 701 -50.86 12.53 12.24
N ASN A 702 -51.31 13.33 13.20
CA ASN A 702 -51.45 12.90 14.60
C ASN A 702 -52.53 11.82 14.78
N ILE A 703 -53.66 11.95 14.08
CA ILE A 703 -54.75 10.97 14.12
C ILE A 703 -54.34 9.71 13.35
N ASP A 704 -53.82 9.89 12.14
CA ASP A 704 -53.45 8.79 11.25
C ASP A 704 -52.29 7.93 11.80
N LYS A 705 -51.37 8.52 12.56
CA LYS A 705 -50.28 7.79 13.23
C LYS A 705 -50.81 6.78 14.26
N ASN A 706 -51.93 7.09 14.90
CA ASN A 706 -52.51 6.27 15.98
C ASN A 706 -53.48 5.21 15.45
N HIS A 707 -53.59 5.05 14.12
CA HIS A 707 -54.51 4.08 13.53
C HIS A 707 -54.11 2.63 13.91
N PRO A 708 -55.08 1.80 14.35
CA PRO A 708 -54.79 0.44 14.81
C PRO A 708 -54.12 -0.42 13.72
N GLY A 709 -53.19 -1.27 14.13
CA GLY A 709 -52.46 -2.15 13.21
C GLY A 709 -51.51 -1.43 12.24
N ASN A 710 -51.21 -0.13 12.45
CA ASN A 710 -50.41 0.69 11.53
C ASN A 710 -51.00 0.76 10.11
N ALA A 711 -52.29 0.50 9.96
CA ALA A 711 -53.04 0.60 8.69
C ALA A 711 -53.40 2.07 8.40
N ARG A 712 -52.36 2.89 8.24
CA ARG A 712 -52.48 4.34 8.04
C ARG A 712 -53.14 4.65 6.69
N VAL A 713 -54.04 5.62 6.67
CA VAL A 713 -54.66 6.18 5.45
C VAL A 713 -53.60 6.94 4.63
N CYS A 714 -52.73 7.67 5.32
CA CYS A 714 -51.66 8.47 4.69
C CYS A 714 -50.26 7.98 5.11
N PRO A 715 -49.84 6.75 4.75
CA PRO A 715 -48.62 6.14 5.27
C PRO A 715 -47.34 6.85 4.82
N LYS A 716 -47.38 7.55 3.67
CA LYS A 716 -46.26 8.32 3.12
C LYS A 716 -45.92 9.55 3.98
N ILE A 717 -46.88 10.08 4.74
CA ILE A 717 -46.69 11.26 5.58
C ILE A 717 -46.01 10.86 6.89
N THR A 718 -44.91 11.56 7.16
CA THR A 718 -44.06 11.38 8.34
C THR A 718 -43.89 12.70 9.08
N ASN A 719 -43.38 12.67 10.31
CA ASN A 719 -43.16 13.88 11.11
C ASN A 719 -42.34 14.96 10.37
N ARG A 720 -41.42 14.57 9.49
CA ARG A 720 -40.61 15.51 8.68
C ARG A 720 -41.40 16.26 7.59
N HIS A 721 -42.58 15.81 7.24
CA HIS A 721 -43.48 16.55 6.34
C HIS A 721 -44.18 17.70 7.06
N ILE A 722 -44.40 17.50 8.36
CA ILE A 722 -45.21 18.35 9.21
C ILE A 722 -44.34 19.40 9.90
N VAL A 723 -43.26 18.95 10.56
CA VAL A 723 -42.26 19.80 11.19
C VAL A 723 -41.09 19.99 10.23
N LEU A 724 -41.06 21.14 9.56
CA LEU A 724 -40.05 21.44 8.53
C LEU A 724 -38.80 22.10 9.14
N ASP A 725 -37.69 21.36 9.17
CA ASP A 725 -36.35 21.92 9.39
C ASP A 725 -35.76 22.49 8.08
N ASN A 726 -34.63 23.19 8.17
CA ASN A 726 -33.99 23.81 7.00
C ASN A 726 -33.67 22.80 5.88
N THR A 727 -33.33 21.55 6.23
CA THR A 727 -33.07 20.53 5.21
C THR A 727 -34.36 19.99 4.59
N SER A 728 -35.44 19.81 5.36
CA SER A 728 -36.74 19.36 4.84
C SER A 728 -37.41 20.42 3.97
N LYS A 729 -37.19 21.72 4.24
CA LYS A 729 -37.66 22.83 3.38
C LYS A 729 -37.12 22.74 1.96
N MET A 730 -35.95 22.15 1.73
CA MET A 730 -35.37 22.02 0.39
C MET A 730 -35.78 20.73 -0.33
N ARG A 731 -36.39 19.76 0.36
CA ARG A 731 -36.79 18.48 -0.24
C ARG A 731 -38.10 18.62 -1.00
N VAL A 732 -38.02 18.56 -2.34
CA VAL A 732 -39.18 18.58 -3.25
C VAL A 732 -40.13 17.41 -2.96
N ARG A 733 -39.60 16.20 -2.72
CA ARG A 733 -40.40 15.02 -2.38
C ARG A 733 -41.36 15.24 -1.21
N LEU A 734 -40.93 15.96 -0.17
CA LEU A 734 -41.79 16.24 0.99
C LEU A 734 -42.89 17.27 0.65
N ALA A 735 -42.63 18.19 -0.30
CA ALA A 735 -43.63 19.14 -0.76
C ALA A 735 -44.69 18.49 -1.64
N THR A 736 -44.27 17.69 -2.63
CA THR A 736 -45.19 17.00 -3.54
C THR A 736 -46.06 15.99 -2.80
N GLN A 737 -45.51 15.30 -1.79
CA GLN A 737 -46.28 14.35 -0.99
C GLN A 737 -47.37 15.02 -0.13
N ILE A 738 -47.14 16.24 0.38
CA ILE A 738 -48.15 17.00 1.13
C ILE A 738 -49.31 17.41 0.22
N PHE A 739 -49.02 17.90 -0.99
CA PHE A 739 -50.03 18.27 -1.98
C PHE A 739 -50.39 17.12 -2.93
N SER A 740 -50.46 15.89 -2.41
CA SER A 740 -50.79 14.72 -3.23
C SER A 740 -52.28 14.38 -3.18
N ASN A 741 -52.78 13.72 -4.22
CA ASN A 741 -54.16 13.20 -4.22
C ASN A 741 -54.43 12.26 -3.04
N SER A 742 -53.46 11.42 -2.65
CA SER A 742 -53.60 10.57 -1.45
C SER A 742 -53.81 11.33 -0.15
N VAL A 743 -53.19 12.50 0.01
CA VAL A 743 -53.41 13.34 1.20
C VAL A 743 -54.76 14.04 1.12
N ALA A 744 -55.17 14.51 -0.06
CA ALA A 744 -56.48 15.09 -0.26
C ALA A 744 -57.60 14.08 0.06
N ASP A 745 -57.47 12.84 -0.41
CA ASP A 745 -58.42 11.77 -0.13
C ASP A 745 -58.36 11.34 1.34
N GLY A 746 -57.18 11.37 1.98
CA GLY A 746 -57.05 11.16 3.42
C GLY A 746 -57.76 12.23 4.26
N LEU A 747 -57.63 13.50 3.88
CA LEU A 747 -58.39 14.60 4.52
C LEU A 747 -59.90 14.42 4.31
N ALA A 748 -60.33 14.04 3.10
CA ALA A 748 -61.75 13.76 2.81
C ALA A 748 -62.28 12.56 3.61
N PHE A 749 -61.46 11.52 3.80
CA PHE A 749 -61.80 10.35 4.62
C PHE A 749 -62.11 10.77 6.06
N TYR A 750 -61.20 11.49 6.73
CA TYR A 750 -61.43 11.90 8.12
C TYR A 750 -62.54 12.95 8.27
N LEU A 751 -62.78 13.79 7.25
CA LEU A 751 -63.92 14.69 7.19
C LEU A 751 -65.25 13.92 7.12
N SER A 752 -65.36 12.92 6.24
CA SER A 752 -66.58 12.10 6.08
C SER A 752 -66.90 11.27 7.32
N HIS A 753 -65.88 10.87 8.09
CA HIS A 753 -66.03 10.17 9.37
C HIS A 753 -66.28 11.11 10.56
N LYS A 754 -66.48 12.41 10.31
CA LYS A 754 -66.77 13.45 11.32
C LYS A 754 -65.73 13.50 12.46
N CYS A 755 -64.46 13.25 12.16
CA CYS A 755 -63.40 13.37 13.15
C CYS A 755 -63.21 14.84 13.58
N GLU A 756 -62.97 15.06 14.86
CA GLU A 756 -62.74 16.40 15.41
C GLU A 756 -61.50 17.05 14.77
N GLY A 757 -61.60 18.35 14.44
CA GLY A 757 -60.49 19.14 13.90
C GLY A 757 -60.42 19.26 12.37
N PHE A 758 -61.35 18.64 11.62
CA PHE A 758 -61.43 18.75 10.15
C PHE A 758 -62.59 19.61 9.62
N SER A 759 -63.38 20.26 10.48
CA SER A 759 -64.46 21.16 10.07
C SER A 759 -63.93 22.31 9.20
N GLY A 760 -64.45 22.47 7.98
CA GLY A 760 -63.98 23.51 7.05
C GLY A 760 -62.72 23.15 6.26
N CYS A 761 -62.37 21.86 6.17
CA CYS A 761 -61.18 21.37 5.46
C CYS A 761 -61.39 21.22 3.94
N GLU A 762 -62.60 21.43 3.42
CA GLU A 762 -62.97 21.27 2.01
C GLU A 762 -62.07 22.08 1.07
N GLU A 763 -61.75 23.31 1.47
CA GLU A 763 -60.85 24.19 0.71
C GLU A 763 -59.40 23.67 0.69
N THR A 764 -58.95 23.03 1.78
CA THR A 764 -57.62 22.42 1.84
C THR A 764 -57.55 21.17 0.96
N ILE A 765 -58.61 20.37 0.92
CA ILE A 765 -58.75 19.21 0.04
C ILE A 765 -58.68 19.66 -1.43
N SER A 766 -59.50 20.65 -1.81
CA SER A 766 -59.52 21.22 -3.17
C SER A 766 -58.16 21.79 -3.57
N PHE A 767 -57.50 22.51 -2.66
CA PHE A 767 -56.15 23.05 -2.87
C PHE A 767 -55.11 21.95 -3.13
N CYS A 768 -55.11 20.88 -2.33
CA CYS A 768 -54.21 19.74 -2.52
C CYS A 768 -54.42 19.07 -3.88
N LYS A 769 -55.68 18.80 -4.28
CA LYS A 769 -55.98 18.18 -5.58
C LYS A 769 -55.51 19.04 -6.74
N ARG A 770 -55.81 20.34 -6.70
CA ARG A 770 -55.40 21.28 -7.76
C ARG A 770 -53.87 21.34 -7.91
N PHE A 771 -53.13 21.45 -6.81
CA PHE A 771 -51.67 21.47 -6.89
C PHE A 771 -51.07 20.11 -7.30
N ASN A 772 -51.71 18.99 -6.93
CA ASN A 772 -51.34 17.67 -7.44
C ASN A 772 -51.45 17.64 -8.97
N ASP A 773 -52.64 17.95 -9.49
CA ASP A 773 -52.97 17.80 -10.90
C ASP A 773 -52.15 18.78 -11.76
N MET A 774 -51.97 20.01 -11.27
CA MET A 774 -51.12 21.01 -11.91
C MET A 774 -49.64 20.57 -11.94
N PHE A 775 -49.10 20.02 -10.84
CA PHE A 775 -47.72 19.53 -10.80
C PHE A 775 -47.52 18.30 -11.70
N ASP A 776 -48.49 17.37 -11.71
CA ASP A 776 -48.45 16.17 -12.54
C ASP A 776 -48.51 16.52 -14.04
N ALA A 777 -49.33 17.50 -14.44
CA ALA A 777 -49.41 18.00 -15.81
C ALA A 777 -48.07 18.58 -16.30
N MET A 778 -47.35 19.31 -15.45
CA MET A 778 -46.03 19.89 -15.78
C MET A 778 -44.86 18.92 -15.65
N ASN A 779 -45.05 17.73 -15.09
CA ASN A 779 -43.96 16.79 -14.77
C ASN A 779 -44.19 15.38 -15.37
N ARG A 780 -44.90 15.31 -16.50
CA ARG A 780 -45.08 14.08 -17.27
C ARG A 780 -43.75 13.64 -17.89
N LYS A 781 -43.49 12.33 -17.86
CA LYS A 781 -42.23 11.72 -18.34
C LYS A 781 -42.41 10.83 -19.57
N SER A 782 -43.63 10.40 -19.84
CA SER A 782 -43.93 9.48 -20.93
C SER A 782 -44.46 10.25 -22.14
N PRO A 783 -44.01 9.94 -23.37
CA PRO A 783 -44.48 10.61 -24.59
C PRO A 783 -46.01 10.57 -24.76
N ASN A 784 -46.64 9.45 -24.38
CA ASN A 784 -48.10 9.26 -24.48
C ASN A 784 -48.90 10.17 -23.52
N GLN A 785 -48.24 10.69 -22.49
CA GLN A 785 -48.80 11.65 -21.55
C GLN A 785 -48.32 13.07 -21.85
N GLY A 786 -47.72 13.29 -23.03
CA GLY A 786 -47.25 14.60 -23.45
C GLY A 786 -48.40 15.60 -23.55
N LEU A 787 -48.10 16.85 -23.20
CA LEU A 787 -49.06 17.94 -23.27
C LEU A 787 -49.42 18.21 -24.74
N THR A 788 -50.72 18.15 -25.06
CA THR A 788 -51.26 18.56 -26.35
C THR A 788 -52.37 19.59 -26.13
N PRO A 789 -52.68 20.48 -27.10
CA PRO A 789 -53.73 21.49 -26.92
C PRO A 789 -55.10 20.94 -26.51
N ASN A 790 -55.39 19.68 -26.89
CA ASN A 790 -56.65 19.01 -26.56
C ASN A 790 -56.56 18.09 -25.32
N SER A 791 -55.38 17.97 -24.70
CA SER A 791 -55.16 17.10 -23.55
C SER A 791 -55.90 17.61 -22.30
N ASN A 792 -56.28 16.68 -21.43
CA ASN A 792 -56.83 17.05 -20.13
C ASN A 792 -55.83 17.85 -19.29
N ASP A 793 -54.55 17.49 -19.34
CA ASP A 793 -53.48 18.20 -18.64
C ASP A 793 -53.38 19.67 -19.10
N PHE A 794 -53.57 19.97 -20.39
CA PHE A 794 -53.60 21.36 -20.89
C PHE A 794 -54.78 22.15 -20.31
N LYS A 795 -55.97 21.56 -20.24
CA LYS A 795 -57.14 22.18 -19.60
C LYS A 795 -56.91 22.45 -18.12
N VAL A 796 -56.29 21.50 -17.39
CA VAL A 796 -55.93 21.68 -15.98
C VAL A 796 -55.04 22.90 -15.79
N LEU A 797 -54.08 23.13 -16.70
CA LEU A 797 -53.19 24.29 -16.63
C LEU A 797 -53.91 25.60 -16.97
N GLU A 798 -54.78 25.62 -17.99
CA GLU A 798 -55.62 26.77 -18.33
C GLU A 798 -56.55 27.16 -17.18
N ASP A 799 -57.26 26.19 -16.61
CA ASP A 799 -58.14 26.36 -15.45
C ASP A 799 -57.36 26.85 -14.22
N SER A 800 -56.14 26.34 -14.02
CA SER A 800 -55.28 26.75 -12.92
C SER A 800 -54.77 28.18 -13.08
N LEU A 801 -54.50 28.63 -14.30
CA LEU A 801 -54.13 30.02 -14.59
C LEU A 801 -55.31 30.96 -14.32
N GLN A 802 -56.52 30.60 -14.76
CA GLN A 802 -57.72 31.39 -14.52
C GLN A 802 -58.09 31.44 -13.03
N TRP A 803 -57.91 30.33 -12.33
CA TRP A 803 -58.05 30.27 -10.88
C TRP A 803 -57.05 31.20 -10.17
N LEU A 804 -55.78 31.19 -10.58
CA LEU A 804 -54.75 32.08 -10.02
C LEU A 804 -55.04 33.56 -10.30
N ASN A 805 -55.57 33.89 -11.49
CA ASN A 805 -56.07 35.22 -11.84
C ASN A 805 -57.16 35.67 -10.87
N THR A 806 -58.19 34.84 -10.69
CA THR A 806 -59.32 35.14 -9.82
C THR A 806 -58.86 35.35 -8.37
N TRP A 807 -57.93 34.51 -7.89
CA TRP A 807 -57.36 34.63 -6.55
C TRP A 807 -56.58 35.94 -6.36
N GLN A 808 -55.79 36.34 -7.37
CA GLN A 808 -55.05 37.61 -7.31
C GLN A 808 -55.98 38.83 -7.42
N THR A 809 -57.07 38.76 -8.19
CA THR A 809 -58.09 39.81 -8.27
C THR A 809 -58.72 40.08 -6.90
N ALA A 810 -59.03 39.03 -6.14
CA ALA A 810 -59.58 39.17 -4.79
C ALA A 810 -58.63 39.96 -3.84
N VAL A 811 -57.31 39.87 -4.05
CA VAL A 811 -56.34 40.70 -3.33
C VAL A 811 -56.41 42.17 -3.79
N LYS A 812 -56.48 42.42 -5.11
CA LYS A 812 -56.58 43.77 -5.67
C LYS A 812 -57.86 44.49 -5.23
N GLU A 813 -58.97 43.77 -5.19
CA GLU A 813 -60.29 44.25 -4.73
C GLU A 813 -60.38 44.38 -3.20
N ARG A 814 -59.33 44.01 -2.45
CA ARG A 814 -59.27 44.00 -0.98
C ARG A 814 -60.31 43.07 -0.32
N ASP A 815 -60.80 42.06 -1.03
CA ASP A 815 -61.65 40.98 -0.50
C ASP A 815 -60.85 40.04 0.43
N ILE A 816 -59.55 39.88 0.13
CA ILE A 816 -58.59 39.16 0.96
C ILE A 816 -57.33 39.98 1.17
N THR A 817 -56.60 39.70 2.24
CA THR A 817 -55.34 40.37 2.56
C THR A 817 -54.16 39.78 1.78
N ALA A 818 -53.10 40.55 1.57
CA ALA A 818 -51.87 40.05 0.94
C ALA A 818 -51.19 38.92 1.73
N GLU A 819 -51.48 38.78 3.02
CA GLU A 819 -50.98 37.67 3.84
C GLU A 819 -51.69 36.35 3.54
N GLU A 820 -52.93 36.40 3.03
CA GLU A 820 -53.75 35.25 2.69
C GLU A 820 -53.49 34.73 1.26
N PHE A 821 -52.62 35.41 0.51
CA PHE A 821 -52.17 35.04 -0.82
C PHE A 821 -50.73 34.46 -0.83
N LEU A 822 -50.32 33.92 -1.98
CA LEU A 822 -48.94 33.52 -2.24
C LEU A 822 -47.99 34.74 -2.28
N THR A 823 -46.68 34.51 -2.21
CA THR A 823 -45.73 35.61 -2.45
C THR A 823 -45.77 36.03 -3.92
N VAL A 824 -45.43 37.28 -4.20
CA VAL A 824 -45.44 37.82 -5.57
C VAL A 824 -44.56 36.97 -6.49
N GLU A 825 -43.38 36.58 -6.04
CA GLU A 825 -42.43 35.75 -6.79
C GLU A 825 -43.00 34.35 -7.06
N THR A 826 -43.63 33.73 -6.06
CA THR A 826 -44.26 32.40 -6.22
C THR A 826 -45.42 32.45 -7.20
N SER A 827 -46.25 33.50 -7.12
CA SER A 827 -47.36 33.70 -8.05
C SER A 827 -46.90 33.99 -9.47
N ARG A 828 -45.78 34.70 -9.65
CA ARG A 828 -45.14 34.92 -10.96
C ARG A 828 -44.56 33.62 -11.51
N GLY A 829 -43.87 32.83 -10.70
CA GLY A 829 -43.35 31.52 -11.10
C GLY A 829 -44.46 30.57 -11.57
N LEU A 830 -45.63 30.58 -10.92
CA LEU A 830 -46.83 29.84 -11.35
C LEU A 830 -47.49 30.34 -12.65
N ARG A 831 -47.04 31.46 -13.21
CA ARG A 831 -47.54 32.01 -14.48
C ARG A 831 -46.55 31.82 -15.63
N ILE A 832 -45.32 31.44 -15.30
CA ILE A 832 -44.20 31.27 -16.23
C ILE A 832 -43.88 29.78 -16.26
N TRP A 833 -44.79 28.97 -16.83
CA TRP A 833 -44.66 27.52 -17.01
C TRP A 833 -44.84 27.12 -18.46
#